data_AF-A0A8H6Z8Z1-F1
#
_entry.id   AF-A0A8H6Z8Z1-F1
#
_cell.length_a   1.000
_cell.length_b   1.000
_cell.length_c   1.000
_cell.angle_alpha   90.00
_cell.angle_beta   90.00
_cell.angle_gamma   90.00
#
_symmetry.space_group_name_H-M   'P 1'
#
loop_
_entity.id
_entity.type
_entity.pdbx_description
1 polymer ?
#
loop_
_entity_poly.entity_id
_entity_poly.type
_entity_poly.pdbx_seq_one_letter_code
_entity_poly.pdbx_strand_id
1 'polypeptide(L)'
;MLLQLLAGNVQPLLNAVAAAQPSQSVPAPLPSLPVSSPQPPLAPASSHSLVTQSSSASAPPPPPPLALTAPPIPTYHSLRPVSSSLPAHLPPLPQLSSSSAPLNSVVNQARLNHAASSLPRAPALPRRRPRSNAVAPPRLPRAPDINSCLTTSGGVSHLRTINIENGSEIDLFYMRFLWDTFFQQMQAFGLVVIQTSPTTQSVTAHIQDIVHELRLRQLDVDFSPDSVLLAHENQPLAPLYVVNRGVPRPSDNQIRLRRAPVRPTATIGDLAANRLQFAVPGLCIIPHDGQNYLALHFVMRQPSLTAFLSLPGEGQVARYHRCLPQRIYTMFPRDRVHESWPHADGDSSCGESDNELGLNAEDDSDFDNFSLAPTPIPATRVLRSRVPLPSPTAPEVLPVPLALWEQPWIPRTSDVHHTSFNSAAIYQAATSGTPPSPIVYRGESVSEAAEELLAAIGRCVDSGDFTDVLSDDQTAIIYEPGTRRILSSGEGILREVFHVAFTKTLSTSGPWLIPRADNKLSLLFLRSAGFGLQITGPRQRLIGISGALWSLMMIKGLAVDPNGTPTVKAVCDAWKEAGPTGNINTPQIASHLATYLGIEATSVGERDQATHDAMLVEMLYRAVIGSEPPSHCDVIALAHAVRLPCRNGFTFTHFIRGLVGGSDRFLALIMASVVGPLTLISRLSFRTPAPLMDPITAAMEGESLADILGDYFMGSGIPCPGLFEEAQRNGLFPDIVDLSLANRPNFRAQMWTWAV
;
A
#
# COMPACT_ATOMS: atom_id res chain seq x y z
N MET A 1 6.06 1.84 21.17
CA MET A 1 5.37 2.91 20.43
C MET A 1 3.87 2.66 20.27
N LEU A 2 3.39 1.75 19.41
CA LEU A 2 1.95 1.39 19.34
C LEU A 2 1.40 0.99 20.71
N LEU A 3 2.13 0.12 21.41
CA LEU A 3 1.81 -0.30 22.78
C LEU A 3 1.89 0.84 23.81
N GLN A 4 2.67 1.91 23.56
CA GLN A 4 2.71 3.11 24.42
C GLN A 4 1.48 3.99 24.20
N LEU A 5 1.10 4.22 22.94
CA LEU A 5 -0.10 4.96 22.57
C LEU A 5 -1.38 4.27 23.07
N LEU A 6 -1.48 2.95 22.83
CA LEU A 6 -2.60 2.12 23.29
C LEU A 6 -2.57 1.86 24.81
N ALA A 7 -1.44 2.14 25.46
CA ALA A 7 -1.35 2.15 26.90
C ALA A 7 -1.85 3.47 27.53
N GLY A 8 -2.04 4.53 26.76
CA GLY A 8 -2.81 5.70 27.21
C GLY A 8 -4.26 5.27 27.51
N ASN A 9 -4.83 5.76 28.61
CA ASN A 9 -6.17 5.38 29.06
C ASN A 9 -7.26 5.84 28.07
N VAL A 10 -7.71 5.00 27.15
CA VAL A 10 -8.84 5.31 26.24
C VAL A 10 -10.19 5.27 26.97
N GLN A 11 -10.26 4.58 28.12
CA GLN A 11 -11.51 4.34 28.86
C GLN A 11 -12.20 5.60 29.45
N PRO A 12 -11.49 6.59 30.03
CA PRO A 12 -12.08 7.84 30.49
C PRO A 12 -12.74 8.64 29.36
N LEU A 13 -12.22 8.53 28.14
CA LEU A 13 -12.71 9.23 26.95
C LEU A 13 -14.02 8.61 26.44
N LEU A 14 -14.14 7.27 26.47
CA LEU A 14 -15.41 6.56 26.20
C LEU A 14 -16.49 6.88 27.25
N ASN A 15 -16.10 6.99 28.53
CA ASN A 15 -17.02 7.34 29.61
C ASN A 15 -17.46 8.82 29.56
N ALA A 16 -16.58 9.73 29.16
CA ALA A 16 -16.90 11.15 28.99
C ALA A 16 -17.84 11.41 27.80
N VAL A 17 -17.68 10.66 26.69
CA VAL A 17 -18.60 10.71 25.54
C VAL A 17 -19.96 10.11 25.88
N ALA A 18 -20.02 9.07 26.71
CA ALA A 18 -21.28 8.52 27.22
C ALA A 18 -21.99 9.47 28.21
N ALA A 19 -21.23 10.24 29.00
CA ALA A 19 -21.77 11.22 29.95
C ALA A 19 -22.17 12.56 29.29
N ALA A 20 -21.65 12.87 28.10
CA ALA A 20 -21.92 14.11 27.37
C ALA A 20 -23.11 14.02 26.40
N GLN A 21 -23.82 12.88 26.34
CA GLN A 21 -25.09 12.83 25.62
C GLN A 21 -26.16 13.61 26.41
N PRO A 22 -26.81 14.64 25.83
CA PRO A 22 -27.91 15.31 26.48
C PRO A 22 -29.02 14.30 26.74
N SER A 23 -29.52 14.27 27.98
CA SER A 23 -30.66 13.46 28.39
C SER A 23 -31.84 13.68 27.44
N GLN A 24 -32.01 12.78 26.48
CA GLN A 24 -33.22 12.73 25.67
C GLN A 24 -34.37 12.34 26.60
N SER A 25 -35.29 13.28 26.80
CA SER A 25 -36.55 13.05 27.48
C SER A 25 -37.29 11.91 26.77
N VAL A 26 -37.49 10.81 27.48
CA VAL A 26 -38.28 9.66 27.07
C VAL A 26 -39.70 10.13 26.71
N PRO A 27 -40.18 9.93 25.47
CA PRO A 27 -41.59 10.14 25.15
C PRO A 27 -42.43 9.07 25.83
N ALA A 28 -43.60 9.46 26.35
CA ALA A 28 -44.56 8.57 26.99
C ALA A 28 -44.94 7.37 26.07
N PRO A 29 -45.18 6.18 26.66
CA PRO A 29 -45.49 4.98 25.88
C PRO A 29 -46.88 5.10 25.23
N LEU A 30 -46.92 4.99 23.90
CA LEU A 30 -48.16 4.77 23.15
C LEU A 30 -48.67 3.34 23.39
N PRO A 31 -50.01 3.14 23.41
CA PRO A 31 -50.62 1.87 23.74
C PRO A 31 -50.36 0.81 22.68
N SER A 32 -50.02 -0.39 23.15
CA SER A 32 -49.76 -1.60 22.37
C SER A 32 -50.97 -2.03 21.54
N LEU A 33 -50.79 -2.12 20.21
CA LEU A 33 -51.69 -2.85 19.32
C LEU A 33 -51.43 -4.36 19.40
N PRO A 34 -52.46 -5.21 19.24
CA PRO A 34 -52.36 -6.65 19.43
C PRO A 34 -51.58 -7.33 18.30
N VAL A 35 -50.70 -8.24 18.69
CA VAL A 35 -49.90 -9.13 17.84
C VAL A 35 -50.81 -10.17 17.18
N SER A 36 -50.90 -10.14 15.86
CA SER A 36 -51.51 -11.19 15.05
C SER A 36 -50.50 -12.34 14.85
N SER A 37 -50.91 -13.55 15.24
CA SER A 37 -50.18 -14.81 15.11
C SER A 37 -49.90 -15.20 13.64
N PRO A 38 -48.74 -15.80 13.32
CA PRO A 38 -48.44 -16.25 11.96
C PRO A 38 -49.11 -17.58 11.62
N GLN A 39 -49.73 -17.63 10.44
CA GLN A 39 -50.32 -18.79 9.78
C GLN A 39 -49.21 -19.68 9.16
N PRO A 40 -49.32 -21.03 9.18
CA PRO A 40 -48.34 -21.91 8.56
C PRO A 40 -48.54 -22.01 7.02
N PRO A 41 -47.47 -22.19 6.23
CA PRO A 41 -47.59 -22.32 4.79
C PRO A 41 -48.06 -23.74 4.38
N LEU A 42 -48.98 -23.77 3.42
CA LEU A 42 -49.46 -24.96 2.73
C LEU A 42 -48.37 -25.59 1.85
N ALA A 43 -48.32 -26.92 1.88
CA ALA A 43 -47.55 -27.75 0.97
C ALA A 43 -48.11 -27.71 -0.47
N PRO A 44 -47.27 -27.81 -1.51
CA PRO A 44 -47.73 -28.18 -2.83
C PRO A 44 -47.55 -29.68 -3.08
N ALA A 45 -48.58 -30.21 -3.74
CA ALA A 45 -48.77 -31.61 -4.09
C ALA A 45 -47.79 -32.12 -5.13
N SER A 46 -47.48 -33.40 -4.96
CA SER A 46 -46.85 -34.33 -5.89
C SER A 46 -47.68 -34.59 -7.15
N SER A 47 -47.03 -34.69 -8.30
CA SER A 47 -47.51 -35.48 -9.44
C SER A 47 -46.36 -36.22 -10.14
N HIS A 48 -46.56 -37.53 -10.25
CA HIS A 48 -45.82 -38.51 -11.05
C HIS A 48 -45.87 -38.14 -12.55
N SER A 49 -44.92 -38.48 -13.43
CA SER A 49 -44.72 -39.85 -13.93
C SER A 49 -43.52 -39.99 -14.88
N LEU A 50 -42.99 -41.22 -14.88
CA LEU A 50 -42.06 -41.93 -15.78
C LEU A 50 -42.01 -41.50 -17.26
N VAL A 51 -40.84 -41.67 -17.91
CA VAL A 51 -40.52 -42.78 -18.85
C VAL A 51 -39.11 -42.58 -19.49
N THR A 52 -38.46 -43.72 -19.68
CA THR A 52 -37.18 -44.07 -20.32
C THR A 52 -36.73 -43.30 -21.58
N GLN A 53 -35.40 -43.13 -21.76
CA GLN A 53 -34.66 -43.84 -22.82
C GLN A 53 -33.13 -43.57 -22.77
N SER A 54 -32.39 -44.66 -22.86
CA SER A 54 -30.95 -44.76 -23.11
C SER A 54 -30.63 -44.49 -24.57
N SER A 55 -29.63 -43.66 -24.86
CA SER A 55 -28.95 -43.67 -26.15
C SER A 55 -27.45 -43.36 -25.99
N SER A 56 -26.67 -44.36 -26.39
CA SER A 56 -25.24 -44.34 -26.68
C SER A 56 -24.93 -43.30 -27.76
N ALA A 57 -23.89 -42.48 -27.55
CA ALA A 57 -23.32 -41.64 -28.60
C ALA A 57 -21.81 -41.86 -28.72
N SER A 58 -21.43 -42.06 -29.99
CA SER A 58 -20.15 -42.47 -30.54
C SER A 58 -19.02 -41.45 -30.32
N ALA A 59 -17.80 -41.97 -30.16
CA ALA A 59 -16.56 -41.20 -30.22
C ALA A 59 -16.35 -40.56 -31.61
N PRO A 60 -15.77 -39.35 -31.70
CA PRO A 60 -15.35 -38.75 -32.97
C PRO A 60 -13.93 -39.21 -33.38
N PRO A 61 -13.63 -39.30 -34.69
CA PRO A 61 -12.33 -39.72 -35.20
C PRO A 61 -11.26 -38.60 -35.10
N PRO A 62 -9.95 -38.96 -35.13
CA PRO A 62 -8.86 -38.00 -35.03
C PRO A 62 -8.65 -37.22 -36.35
N PRO A 63 -8.20 -35.95 -36.30
CA PRO A 63 -7.87 -35.17 -37.49
C PRO A 63 -6.49 -35.52 -38.08
N PRO A 64 -6.28 -35.31 -39.41
CA PRO A 64 -5.02 -35.61 -40.09
C PRO A 64 -3.93 -34.54 -39.88
N PRO A 65 -2.65 -34.86 -40.10
CA PRO A 65 -1.54 -33.93 -39.87
C PRO A 65 -1.39 -32.96 -41.05
N LEU A 66 -1.42 -31.65 -40.77
CA LEU A 66 -1.09 -30.61 -41.75
C LEU A 66 0.39 -30.22 -41.63
N ALA A 67 1.09 -30.37 -42.75
CA ALA A 67 2.48 -29.98 -42.96
C ALA A 67 2.63 -28.45 -43.05
N LEU A 68 3.62 -27.90 -42.35
CA LEU A 68 4.04 -26.50 -42.41
C LEU A 68 5.09 -26.31 -43.50
N THR A 69 4.72 -25.65 -44.60
CA THR A 69 5.66 -25.03 -45.55
C THR A 69 5.78 -23.55 -45.24
N ALA A 70 6.99 -23.09 -44.94
CA ALA A 70 7.31 -21.68 -44.70
C ALA A 70 7.63 -20.94 -46.02
N PRO A 71 7.13 -19.71 -46.25
CA PRO A 71 7.56 -18.88 -47.36
C PRO A 71 8.78 -17.99 -47.01
N PRO A 72 9.55 -17.51 -48.00
CA PRO A 72 10.84 -16.85 -47.81
C PRO A 72 10.71 -15.36 -47.47
N ILE A 73 11.68 -14.85 -46.71
CA ILE A 73 11.83 -13.45 -46.29
C ILE A 73 12.55 -12.65 -47.38
N PRO A 74 12.05 -11.47 -47.82
CA PRO A 74 12.80 -10.58 -48.70
C PRO A 74 13.69 -9.61 -47.90
N THR A 75 14.96 -9.56 -48.27
CA THR A 75 15.94 -8.55 -47.84
C THR A 75 15.75 -7.23 -48.58
N TYR A 76 15.56 -6.14 -47.85
CA TYR A 76 15.56 -4.78 -48.40
C TYR A 76 16.93 -4.11 -48.24
N HIS A 77 17.54 -3.76 -49.37
CA HIS A 77 18.65 -2.81 -49.46
C HIS A 77 18.10 -1.38 -49.38
N SER A 78 18.78 -0.50 -48.64
CA SER A 78 18.56 0.94 -48.75
C SER A 78 19.88 1.68 -48.93
N LEU A 79 19.98 2.35 -50.07
CA LEU A 79 21.01 3.31 -50.45
C LEU A 79 20.48 4.71 -50.14
N ARG A 80 21.30 5.58 -49.53
CA ARG A 80 21.29 7.03 -49.86
C ARG A 80 22.56 7.76 -49.37
N PRO A 81 22.89 8.93 -49.97
CA PRO A 81 24.25 9.48 -50.03
C PRO A 81 24.48 10.77 -49.21
N VAL A 82 25.76 11.06 -48.92
CA VAL A 82 26.56 12.32 -49.07
C VAL A 82 25.81 13.66 -48.79
N SER A 83 26.22 14.59 -47.92
CA SER A 83 27.52 15.22 -47.61
C SER A 83 27.37 16.22 -46.45
N SER A 84 28.45 16.54 -45.72
CA SER A 84 28.97 17.91 -45.47
C SER A 84 30.06 17.91 -44.38
N SER A 85 30.74 19.04 -44.26
CA SER A 85 32.18 19.26 -44.07
C SER A 85 32.73 19.38 -42.62
N LEU A 86 34.04 19.11 -42.54
CA LEU A 86 35.07 19.26 -41.48
C LEU A 86 35.31 20.72 -40.99
N PRO A 87 36.04 20.99 -39.86
CA PRO A 87 37.50 20.75 -39.63
C PRO A 87 37.86 20.11 -38.27
N ALA A 88 38.70 19.06 -38.17
CA ALA A 88 40.16 18.91 -38.35
C ALA A 88 41.01 19.31 -37.10
N HIS A 89 41.67 18.30 -36.48
CA HIS A 89 43.09 18.28 -36.07
C HIS A 89 43.41 16.97 -35.30
N LEU A 90 44.37 16.17 -35.80
CA LEU A 90 45.39 15.35 -35.07
C LEU A 90 46.08 14.33 -36.05
N PRO A 91 47.29 13.81 -35.74
CA PRO A 91 48.37 13.50 -36.70
C PRO A 91 48.49 12.01 -37.07
N PRO A 92 49.41 11.62 -38.00
CA PRO A 92 49.26 10.42 -38.82
C PRO A 92 49.89 9.17 -38.19
N LEU A 93 49.29 8.01 -38.48
CA LEU A 93 49.86 6.68 -38.23
C LEU A 93 50.00 5.89 -39.56
N PRO A 94 50.99 4.97 -39.64
CA PRO A 94 51.54 4.49 -40.89
C PRO A 94 50.70 3.40 -41.55
N GLN A 95 50.99 3.26 -42.84
CA GLN A 95 50.39 2.42 -43.86
C GLN A 95 50.28 0.93 -43.48
N LEU A 96 49.07 0.38 -43.60
CA LEU A 96 48.85 -1.06 -43.79
C LEU A 96 47.99 -1.24 -45.04
N SER A 97 48.66 -1.57 -46.13
CA SER A 97 48.09 -1.95 -47.41
C SER A 97 47.45 -3.35 -47.36
N SER A 98 46.31 -3.45 -48.04
CA SER A 98 45.66 -4.66 -48.59
C SER A 98 45.31 -5.79 -47.62
N SER A 99 44.11 -5.73 -47.06
CA SER A 99 43.33 -6.89 -46.62
C SER A 99 41.85 -6.52 -46.65
N SER A 100 41.05 -7.18 -47.49
CA SER A 100 39.62 -6.93 -47.70
C SER A 100 38.71 -7.60 -46.65
N ALA A 101 39.22 -7.86 -45.45
CA ALA A 101 38.42 -8.38 -44.34
C ALA A 101 37.85 -7.22 -43.50
N PRO A 102 36.55 -7.24 -43.13
CA PRO A 102 35.98 -6.21 -42.27
C PRO A 102 36.72 -6.18 -40.93
N LEU A 103 37.13 -5.00 -40.48
CA LEU A 103 37.97 -4.75 -39.29
C LEU A 103 37.50 -5.54 -38.05
N ASN A 104 36.19 -5.75 -37.91
CA ASN A 104 35.59 -6.51 -36.82
C ASN A 104 35.96 -8.00 -36.80
N SER A 105 36.21 -8.64 -37.96
CA SER A 105 36.65 -10.04 -37.99
C SER A 105 38.10 -10.17 -37.53
N VAL A 106 38.97 -9.23 -37.93
CA VAL A 106 40.38 -9.20 -37.54
C VAL A 106 40.53 -8.95 -36.04
N VAL A 107 39.75 -8.02 -35.48
CA VAL A 107 39.76 -7.72 -34.03
C VAL A 107 39.22 -8.90 -33.22
N ASN A 108 38.17 -9.57 -33.68
CA ASN A 108 37.64 -10.76 -32.98
C ASN A 108 38.60 -11.95 -33.06
N GLN A 109 39.30 -12.12 -34.19
CA GLN A 109 40.27 -13.20 -34.36
C GLN A 109 41.55 -12.95 -33.55
N ALA A 110 42.00 -11.69 -33.44
CA ALA A 110 43.08 -11.31 -32.54
C ALA A 110 42.72 -11.54 -31.06
N ARG A 111 41.47 -11.24 -30.65
CA ARG A 111 40.98 -11.55 -29.29
C ARG A 111 40.92 -13.04 -29.01
N LEU A 112 40.48 -13.86 -29.96
CA LEU A 112 40.44 -15.32 -29.81
C LEU A 112 41.86 -15.91 -29.74
N ASN A 113 42.79 -15.39 -30.53
CA ASN A 113 44.19 -15.85 -30.50
C ASN A 113 44.91 -15.44 -29.20
N HIS A 114 44.60 -14.27 -28.64
CA HIS A 114 45.14 -13.82 -27.35
C HIS A 114 44.56 -14.59 -26.14
N ALA A 115 43.31 -15.05 -26.25
CA ALA A 115 42.70 -15.93 -25.25
C ALA A 115 43.27 -17.35 -25.28
N ALA A 116 43.78 -17.80 -26.43
CA ALA A 116 44.39 -19.12 -26.58
C ALA A 116 45.85 -19.20 -26.09
N SER A 117 46.58 -18.09 -26.02
CA SER A 117 48.02 -18.06 -25.72
C SER A 117 48.38 -17.84 -24.24
N SER A 118 47.42 -17.57 -23.36
CA SER A 118 47.70 -17.00 -22.03
C SER A 118 47.44 -17.90 -20.81
N LEU A 119 47.28 -19.22 -20.96
CA LEU A 119 47.14 -20.12 -19.80
C LEU A 119 47.97 -21.41 -19.91
N PRO A 120 48.85 -21.73 -18.92
CA PRO A 120 49.47 -23.04 -18.82
C PRO A 120 48.42 -24.11 -18.51
N ARG A 121 48.51 -25.24 -19.23
CA ARG A 121 47.58 -26.37 -19.17
C ARG A 121 47.67 -27.05 -17.80
N ALA A 122 46.66 -26.86 -16.95
CA ALA A 122 46.57 -27.54 -15.65
C ALA A 122 46.46 -29.08 -15.84
N PRO A 123 47.03 -29.89 -14.92
CA PRO A 123 46.98 -31.34 -14.99
C PRO A 123 45.55 -31.88 -14.90
N ALA A 124 45.30 -33.00 -15.57
CA ALA A 124 43.97 -33.61 -15.70
C ALA A 124 43.37 -34.00 -14.34
N LEU A 125 42.27 -33.34 -13.97
CA LEU A 125 41.49 -33.68 -12.78
C LEU A 125 40.74 -35.02 -12.96
N PRO A 126 40.55 -35.80 -11.87
CA PRO A 126 39.88 -37.09 -11.91
C PRO A 126 38.41 -36.97 -12.35
N ARG A 127 37.94 -37.99 -13.07
CA ARG A 127 36.60 -38.10 -13.67
C ARG A 127 35.48 -37.67 -12.69
N ARG A 128 34.76 -36.62 -13.09
CA ARG A 128 33.58 -36.09 -12.37
C ARG A 128 32.50 -37.15 -12.18
N ARG A 129 31.97 -37.23 -10.96
CA ARG A 129 30.70 -37.89 -10.63
C ARG A 129 29.54 -37.26 -11.44
N PRO A 130 28.52 -38.03 -11.83
CA PRO A 130 27.37 -37.53 -12.56
C PRO A 130 26.70 -36.40 -11.78
N ARG A 131 26.53 -35.24 -12.42
CA ARG A 131 25.80 -34.10 -11.85
C ARG A 131 24.33 -34.49 -11.73
N SER A 132 23.77 -34.41 -10.53
CA SER A 132 22.34 -34.46 -10.32
C SER A 132 21.65 -33.34 -11.11
N ASN A 133 20.47 -33.63 -11.66
CA ASN A 133 19.67 -32.66 -12.41
C ASN A 133 19.50 -31.37 -11.59
N ALA A 134 19.97 -30.25 -12.14
CA ALA A 134 19.78 -28.95 -11.51
C ALA A 134 18.28 -28.66 -11.42
N VAL A 135 17.78 -28.43 -10.21
CA VAL A 135 16.43 -27.94 -9.97
C VAL A 135 16.32 -26.59 -10.68
N ALA A 136 15.40 -26.46 -11.63
CA ALA A 136 15.19 -25.21 -12.34
C ALA A 136 14.85 -24.11 -11.32
N PRO A 137 15.49 -22.93 -11.39
CA PRO A 137 15.18 -21.85 -10.48
C PRO A 137 13.68 -21.51 -10.55
N PRO A 138 13.06 -21.10 -9.43
CA PRO A 138 11.66 -20.70 -9.41
C PRO A 138 11.43 -19.62 -10.48
N ARG A 139 10.50 -19.87 -11.40
CA ARG A 139 10.17 -18.91 -12.45
C ARG A 139 9.48 -17.72 -11.81
N LEU A 140 9.97 -16.52 -12.09
CA LEU A 140 9.27 -15.28 -11.72
C LEU A 140 7.82 -15.32 -12.27
N PRO A 141 6.84 -14.77 -11.54
CA PRO A 141 5.47 -14.66 -12.01
C PRO A 141 5.47 -14.01 -13.39
N ARG A 142 4.88 -14.68 -14.39
CA ARG A 142 4.69 -14.06 -15.71
C ARG A 142 3.63 -12.98 -15.57
N ALA A 143 3.90 -11.81 -16.13
CA ALA A 143 2.87 -10.79 -16.29
C ALA A 143 1.65 -11.40 -17.03
N PRO A 144 0.42 -11.07 -16.62
CA PRO A 144 -0.77 -11.58 -17.28
C PRO A 144 -0.77 -11.17 -18.77
N ASP A 145 -1.12 -12.11 -19.65
CA ASP A 145 -1.20 -11.92 -21.10
C ASP A 145 -2.65 -11.69 -21.53
N ILE A 146 -2.87 -11.06 -22.68
CA ILE A 146 -4.22 -10.73 -23.20
C ILE A 146 -5.09 -11.98 -23.36
N ASN A 147 -4.47 -13.13 -23.62
CA ASN A 147 -5.13 -14.42 -23.70
C ASN A 147 -5.83 -14.82 -22.39
N SER A 148 -5.39 -14.28 -21.25
CA SER A 148 -6.05 -14.51 -19.95
C SER A 148 -7.31 -13.67 -19.74
N CYS A 149 -7.54 -12.64 -20.57
CA CYS A 149 -8.76 -11.84 -20.58
C CYS A 149 -9.84 -12.41 -21.51
N LEU A 150 -9.47 -13.34 -22.39
CA LEU A 150 -10.37 -13.97 -23.35
C LEU A 150 -11.05 -15.17 -22.69
N THR A 151 -12.37 -15.15 -22.65
CA THR A 151 -13.18 -16.30 -22.25
C THR A 151 -13.93 -16.83 -23.46
N THR A 152 -13.85 -18.14 -23.71
CA THR A 152 -14.63 -18.78 -24.78
C THR A 152 -15.90 -19.37 -24.19
N SER A 153 -17.05 -18.81 -24.53
CA SER A 153 -18.36 -19.37 -24.18
C SER A 153 -19.18 -19.57 -25.45
N GLY A 154 -19.62 -20.82 -25.68
CA GLY A 154 -20.38 -21.15 -26.89
C GLY A 154 -19.63 -20.94 -28.21
N GLY A 155 -18.30 -21.01 -28.20
CA GLY A 155 -17.45 -20.79 -29.39
C GLY A 155 -17.22 -19.33 -29.75
N VAL A 156 -17.84 -18.38 -29.04
CA VAL A 156 -17.59 -16.94 -29.18
C VAL A 156 -16.57 -16.52 -28.12
N SER A 157 -15.55 -15.80 -28.55
CA SER A 157 -14.59 -15.19 -27.62
C SER A 157 -15.19 -13.92 -27.06
N HIS A 158 -15.26 -13.83 -25.75
CA HIS A 158 -15.62 -12.62 -25.03
C HIS A 158 -14.38 -12.03 -24.37
N LEU A 159 -14.30 -10.71 -24.37
CA LEU A 159 -13.27 -9.94 -23.71
C LEU A 159 -13.88 -9.21 -22.53
N ARG A 160 -13.29 -9.35 -21.35
CA ARG A 160 -13.66 -8.56 -20.20
C ARG A 160 -12.99 -7.19 -20.29
N THR A 161 -13.79 -6.13 -20.22
CA THR A 161 -13.34 -4.74 -20.42
C THR A 161 -13.62 -3.90 -19.18
N ILE A 162 -12.66 -3.03 -18.85
CA ILE A 162 -12.75 -2.00 -17.81
C ILE A 162 -12.62 -0.66 -18.49
N ASN A 163 -13.63 0.22 -18.37
CA ASN A 163 -13.67 1.48 -19.11
C ASN A 163 -13.42 2.69 -18.21
N ILE A 164 -12.37 3.48 -18.48
CA ILE A 164 -11.96 4.61 -17.61
C ILE A 164 -11.34 5.76 -18.41
N GLU A 165 -11.90 6.97 -18.30
CA GLU A 165 -11.22 8.26 -18.08
C GLU A 165 -12.18 9.45 -18.27
N ASN A 166 -11.97 10.50 -17.49
CA ASN A 166 -12.57 11.81 -17.71
C ASN A 166 -11.43 12.81 -17.79
N GLY A 167 -11.35 13.58 -18.88
CA GLY A 167 -10.31 14.59 -19.03
C GLY A 167 -10.63 15.55 -20.16
N SER A 168 -10.26 16.81 -19.95
CA SER A 168 -10.22 17.82 -21.01
C SER A 168 -9.07 17.53 -21.97
N GLU A 169 -9.03 18.20 -23.13
CA GLU A 169 -8.13 17.94 -24.28
C GLU A 169 -6.62 17.98 -24.02
N ILE A 170 -6.16 18.22 -22.79
CA ILE A 170 -4.76 18.43 -22.46
C ILE A 170 -4.16 17.11 -21.96
N ASP A 171 -3.00 16.73 -22.53
CA ASP A 171 -2.16 15.55 -22.23
C ASP A 171 -2.72 14.63 -21.11
N LEU A 172 -3.36 13.52 -21.50
CA LEU A 172 -3.85 12.53 -20.53
C LEU A 172 -2.68 11.61 -20.10
N PHE A 173 -2.63 11.28 -18.81
CA PHE A 173 -1.56 10.46 -18.24
C PHE A 173 -2.15 9.19 -17.64
N TYR A 174 -1.47 8.07 -17.91
CA TYR A 174 -1.78 6.80 -17.28
C TYR A 174 -1.18 6.80 -15.85
N MET A 175 -2.05 6.64 -14.86
CA MET A 175 -1.70 6.63 -13.43
C MET A 175 -0.89 5.37 -13.09
N ARG A 176 0.43 5.51 -12.88
CA ARG A 176 1.34 4.35 -12.73
C ARG A 176 1.49 3.89 -11.29
N PHE A 177 1.61 4.82 -10.35
CA PHE A 177 2.03 4.48 -8.97
C PHE A 177 0.85 4.22 -8.04
N LEU A 178 -0.32 4.78 -8.36
CA LEU A 178 -1.51 4.77 -7.52
C LEU A 178 -2.73 4.21 -8.27
N TRP A 179 -2.49 3.32 -9.24
CA TRP A 179 -3.53 2.75 -10.11
C TRP A 179 -4.69 2.16 -9.30
N ASP A 180 -4.42 1.32 -8.30
CA ASP A 180 -5.49 0.66 -7.53
C ASP A 180 -6.35 1.67 -6.76
N THR A 181 -5.73 2.67 -6.14
CA THR A 181 -6.45 3.74 -5.44
C THR A 181 -7.22 4.65 -6.40
N PHE A 182 -6.64 4.96 -7.56
CA PHE A 182 -7.30 5.74 -8.60
C PHE A 182 -8.51 4.99 -9.18
N PHE A 183 -8.32 3.70 -9.48
CA PHE A 183 -9.36 2.79 -9.91
C PHE A 183 -10.51 2.71 -8.90
N GLN A 184 -10.20 2.54 -7.62
CA GLN A 184 -11.20 2.51 -6.55
C GLN A 184 -11.97 3.83 -6.45
N GLN A 185 -11.31 4.99 -6.61
CA GLN A 185 -12.00 6.28 -6.63
C GLN A 185 -12.91 6.41 -7.85
N MET A 186 -12.41 6.08 -9.04
CA MET A 186 -13.23 6.05 -10.26
C MET A 186 -14.44 5.13 -10.10
N GLN A 187 -14.26 3.96 -9.46
CA GLN A 187 -15.33 3.01 -9.17
C GLN A 187 -16.34 3.60 -8.17
N ALA A 188 -15.87 4.29 -7.13
CA ALA A 188 -16.72 4.97 -6.17
C ALA A 188 -17.55 6.10 -6.80
N PHE A 189 -17.01 6.77 -7.82
CA PHE A 189 -17.75 7.76 -8.64
C PHE A 189 -18.62 7.12 -9.73
N GLY A 190 -18.68 5.78 -9.81
CA GLY A 190 -19.48 5.08 -10.81
C GLY A 190 -18.92 5.16 -12.24
N LEU A 191 -17.71 5.70 -12.41
CA LEU A 191 -17.06 5.93 -13.71
C LEU A 191 -16.37 4.68 -14.29
N VAL A 192 -16.30 3.60 -13.51
CA VAL A 192 -15.77 2.30 -13.96
C VAL A 192 -16.91 1.40 -14.41
N VAL A 193 -16.95 1.09 -15.71
CA VAL A 193 -17.85 0.07 -16.26
C VAL A 193 -17.08 -1.22 -16.47
N ILE A 194 -17.51 -2.30 -15.81
CA ILE A 194 -16.97 -3.65 -15.96
C ILE A 194 -17.97 -4.45 -16.78
N GLN A 195 -17.59 -4.86 -17.99
CA GLN A 195 -18.48 -5.62 -18.86
C GLN A 195 -17.74 -6.69 -19.68
N THR A 196 -18.50 -7.69 -20.11
CA THR A 196 -18.02 -8.78 -20.97
C THR A 196 -18.56 -8.59 -22.37
N SER A 197 -17.67 -8.33 -23.33
CA SER A 197 -18.04 -7.96 -24.70
C SER A 197 -17.55 -8.97 -25.73
N PRO A 198 -18.36 -9.34 -26.74
CA PRO A 198 -17.90 -10.18 -27.84
C PRO A 198 -16.70 -9.53 -28.54
N THR A 199 -15.67 -10.30 -28.91
CA THR A 199 -14.53 -9.76 -29.66
C THR A 199 -14.92 -9.21 -31.03
N THR A 200 -16.05 -9.66 -31.59
CA THR A 200 -16.61 -9.18 -32.86
C THR A 200 -17.47 -7.92 -32.70
N GLN A 201 -17.77 -7.48 -31.48
CA GLN A 201 -18.54 -6.26 -31.24
C GLN A 201 -17.78 -5.06 -31.76
N SER A 202 -18.45 -4.18 -32.51
CA SER A 202 -17.84 -2.93 -32.97
C SER A 202 -17.53 -2.02 -31.79
N VAL A 203 -16.44 -1.26 -31.87
CA VAL A 203 -16.06 -0.28 -30.84
C VAL A 203 -17.18 0.74 -30.63
N THR A 204 -17.86 1.14 -31.70
CA THR A 204 -19.03 2.03 -31.66
C THR A 204 -20.18 1.45 -30.82
N ALA A 205 -20.56 0.19 -31.05
CA ALA A 205 -21.61 -0.46 -30.26
C ALA A 205 -21.21 -0.58 -28.79
N HIS A 206 -19.94 -0.91 -28.53
CA HIS A 206 -19.40 -0.97 -27.17
C HIS A 206 -19.45 0.39 -26.46
N ILE A 207 -19.12 1.49 -27.14
CA ILE A 207 -19.25 2.85 -26.61
C ILE A 207 -20.71 3.17 -26.25
N GLN A 208 -21.67 2.77 -27.10
CA GLN A 208 -23.09 2.95 -26.82
C GLN A 208 -23.55 2.18 -25.58
N ASP A 209 -23.06 0.95 -25.38
CA ASP A 209 -23.33 0.17 -24.18
C ASP A 209 -22.78 0.86 -22.92
N ILE A 210 -21.54 1.37 -22.98
CA ILE A 210 -20.93 2.13 -21.86
C ILE A 210 -21.78 3.36 -21.53
N VAL A 211 -22.17 4.13 -22.54
CA VAL A 211 -22.99 5.34 -22.39
C VAL A 211 -24.34 5.02 -21.76
N HIS A 212 -24.96 3.92 -22.18
CA HIS A 212 -26.21 3.45 -21.60
C HIS A 212 -26.04 3.09 -20.12
N GLU A 213 -25.00 2.34 -19.79
CA GLU A 213 -24.68 1.94 -18.41
C GLU A 213 -24.37 3.16 -17.51
N LEU A 214 -23.62 4.16 -18.01
CA LEU A 214 -23.34 5.39 -17.26
C LEU A 214 -24.64 6.16 -16.96
N ARG A 215 -25.58 6.21 -17.91
CA ARG A 215 -26.91 6.82 -17.69
C ARG A 215 -27.72 6.09 -16.63
N LEU A 216 -27.68 4.75 -16.62
CA LEU A 216 -28.38 3.94 -15.60
C LEU A 216 -27.84 4.20 -14.18
N ARG A 217 -26.57 4.60 -14.06
CA ARG A 217 -25.91 4.92 -12.78
C ARG A 217 -26.16 6.35 -12.29
N GLN A 218 -27.13 7.06 -12.87
CA GLN A 218 -27.50 8.44 -12.51
C GLN A 218 -26.38 9.46 -12.75
N LEU A 219 -25.39 9.12 -13.59
CA LEU A 219 -24.49 10.11 -14.14
C LEU A 219 -25.26 10.81 -15.26
N ASP A 220 -25.77 12.01 -14.99
CA ASP A 220 -26.48 12.84 -15.96
C ASP A 220 -25.49 13.43 -16.97
N VAL A 221 -24.96 12.56 -17.82
CA VAL A 221 -24.01 12.93 -18.85
C VAL A 221 -24.79 13.34 -20.08
N ASP A 222 -24.81 14.65 -20.34
CA ASP A 222 -25.35 15.16 -21.58
C ASP A 222 -24.41 14.77 -22.72
N PHE A 223 -24.90 13.85 -23.54
CA PHE A 223 -24.24 13.40 -24.75
C PHE A 223 -25.04 13.93 -25.94
N SER A 224 -25.11 15.26 -26.06
CA SER A 224 -25.80 15.90 -27.17
C SER A 224 -24.94 15.76 -28.43
N PRO A 225 -25.28 14.91 -29.41
CA PRO A 225 -24.42 14.68 -30.57
C PRO A 225 -24.14 15.99 -31.33
N ASP A 226 -22.89 16.23 -31.71
CA ASP A 226 -22.55 17.34 -32.62
C ASP A 226 -23.08 17.01 -34.02
N SER A 227 -24.16 17.67 -34.44
CA SER A 227 -24.94 17.30 -35.63
C SER A 227 -24.18 17.31 -36.97
N VAL A 228 -22.92 17.77 -37.00
CA VAL A 228 -22.11 17.98 -38.20
C VAL A 228 -21.19 16.78 -38.52
N LEU A 229 -20.90 15.89 -37.57
CA LEU A 229 -19.90 14.82 -37.73
C LEU A 229 -20.51 13.46 -38.14
N LEU A 230 -19.72 12.64 -38.83
CA LEU A 230 -20.08 11.25 -39.16
C LEU A 230 -20.38 10.46 -37.88
N ALA A 231 -21.33 9.52 -37.91
CA ALA A 231 -21.80 8.82 -36.71
C ALA A 231 -20.69 8.20 -35.86
N HIS A 232 -19.64 7.63 -36.46
CA HIS A 232 -18.50 7.04 -35.74
C HIS A 232 -17.48 8.09 -35.23
N GLU A 233 -17.46 9.28 -35.83
CA GLU A 233 -16.69 10.43 -35.38
C GLU A 233 -17.46 11.29 -34.38
N ASN A 234 -18.77 11.09 -34.25
CA ASN A 234 -19.63 11.80 -33.31
C ASN A 234 -19.95 10.96 -32.07
N GLN A 235 -19.06 10.03 -31.72
CA GLN A 235 -19.25 9.23 -30.52
C GLN A 235 -18.98 10.07 -29.26
N PRO A 236 -19.82 9.94 -28.23
CA PRO A 236 -19.66 10.68 -26.98
C PRO A 236 -18.35 10.40 -26.26
N LEU A 237 -17.82 9.19 -26.45
CA LEU A 237 -16.56 8.73 -25.91
C LEU A 237 -15.57 8.49 -27.05
N ALA A 238 -14.32 8.90 -26.86
CA ALA A 238 -13.19 8.57 -27.72
C ALA A 238 -12.26 7.61 -26.99
N PRO A 239 -11.92 6.43 -27.54
CA PRO A 239 -10.96 5.55 -26.91
C PRO A 239 -9.58 6.21 -26.89
N LEU A 240 -8.82 5.86 -25.88
CA LEU A 240 -7.46 6.30 -25.66
C LEU A 240 -6.51 5.14 -25.90
N TYR A 241 -5.33 5.48 -26.41
CA TYR A 241 -4.24 4.54 -26.56
C TYR A 241 -2.99 5.02 -25.85
N VAL A 242 -2.20 4.04 -25.41
CA VAL A 242 -0.91 4.25 -24.76
C VAL A 242 0.13 4.67 -25.79
N VAL A 243 0.74 5.84 -25.57
CA VAL A 243 1.84 6.35 -26.40
C VAL A 243 3.13 5.64 -26.03
N ASN A 244 4.05 5.50 -26.99
CA ASN A 244 5.38 4.90 -26.78
C ASN A 244 5.35 3.50 -26.13
N ARG A 245 4.32 2.69 -26.39
CA ARG A 245 4.19 1.33 -25.84
C ARG A 245 4.19 1.27 -24.32
N GLY A 246 3.77 2.35 -23.66
CA GLY A 246 3.78 2.43 -22.20
C GLY A 246 5.15 2.70 -21.59
N VAL A 247 6.15 3.04 -22.41
CA VAL A 247 7.45 3.48 -21.88
C VAL A 247 7.29 4.87 -21.27
N PRO A 248 7.59 5.05 -19.98
CA PRO A 248 7.53 6.35 -19.34
C PRO A 248 8.46 7.34 -20.05
N ARG A 249 7.99 8.56 -20.26
CA ARG A 249 8.81 9.61 -20.87
C ARG A 249 9.96 9.98 -19.90
N PRO A 250 11.22 10.08 -20.35
CA PRO A 250 12.35 10.33 -19.45
C PRO A 250 12.30 11.64 -18.66
N SER A 251 11.58 12.65 -19.16
CA SER A 251 11.53 13.99 -18.54
C SER A 251 10.66 14.05 -17.29
N ASP A 252 9.55 13.33 -17.27
CA ASP A 252 8.52 13.39 -16.22
C ASP A 252 8.21 12.00 -15.63
N ASN A 253 8.77 10.93 -16.21
CA ASN A 253 8.50 9.53 -15.87
C ASN A 253 7.01 9.15 -15.97
N GLN A 254 6.24 9.85 -16.84
CA GLN A 254 4.82 9.61 -17.05
C GLN A 254 4.55 8.84 -18.35
N ILE A 255 3.49 8.03 -18.34
CA ILE A 255 2.99 7.32 -19.51
C ILE A 255 1.83 8.14 -20.08
N ARG A 256 1.88 8.49 -21.36
CA ARG A 256 0.86 9.34 -21.99
C ARG A 256 -0.21 8.52 -22.68
N LEU A 257 -1.43 9.02 -22.63
CA LEU A 257 -2.58 8.54 -23.36
C LEU A 257 -2.99 9.56 -24.42
N ARG A 258 -3.41 9.08 -25.59
CA ARG A 258 -3.89 9.92 -26.69
C ARG A 258 -5.19 9.37 -27.25
N ARG A 259 -6.04 10.27 -27.73
CA ARG A 259 -7.27 9.92 -28.45
C ARG A 259 -6.92 9.10 -29.69
N ALA A 260 -7.52 7.93 -29.80
CA ALA A 260 -7.43 7.06 -30.95
C ALA A 260 -8.52 7.42 -31.97
N PRO A 261 -8.20 7.57 -33.26
CA PRO A 261 -9.21 7.59 -34.29
C PRO A 261 -9.82 6.18 -34.42
N VAL A 262 -11.12 6.06 -34.16
CA VAL A 262 -11.85 4.79 -34.29
C VAL A 262 -12.32 4.62 -35.72
N ARG A 263 -11.89 3.54 -36.38
CA ARG A 263 -12.46 3.18 -37.67
C ARG A 263 -13.89 2.67 -37.49
N PRO A 264 -14.84 2.95 -38.39
CA PRO A 264 -16.22 2.45 -38.30
C PRO A 264 -16.32 0.93 -38.14
N THR A 265 -15.37 0.21 -38.72
CA THR A 265 -15.30 -1.26 -38.73
C THR A 265 -14.43 -1.84 -37.62
N ALA A 266 -13.83 -1.01 -36.76
CA ALA A 266 -13.00 -1.51 -35.67
C ALA A 266 -13.84 -2.27 -34.66
N THR A 267 -13.34 -3.43 -34.26
CA THR A 267 -13.93 -4.30 -33.24
C THR A 267 -13.15 -4.26 -31.94
N ILE A 268 -13.75 -4.72 -30.85
CA ILE A 268 -13.06 -4.90 -29.56
C ILE A 268 -11.89 -5.89 -29.69
N GLY A 269 -12.01 -6.91 -30.55
CA GLY A 269 -10.94 -7.82 -30.90
C GLY A 269 -9.75 -7.12 -31.57
N ASP A 270 -10.00 -6.12 -32.43
CA ASP A 270 -8.93 -5.34 -33.07
C ASP A 270 -8.13 -4.50 -32.06
N LEU A 271 -8.82 -3.92 -31.06
CA LEU A 271 -8.17 -3.21 -29.95
C LEU A 271 -7.34 -4.18 -29.11
N ALA A 272 -7.88 -5.34 -28.74
CA ALA A 272 -7.18 -6.37 -27.98
C ALA A 272 -5.96 -6.95 -28.73
N ALA A 273 -6.05 -7.08 -30.05
CA ALA A 273 -4.94 -7.53 -30.89
C ALA A 273 -3.79 -6.51 -30.93
N ASN A 274 -4.07 -5.22 -30.73
CA ASN A 274 -3.07 -4.16 -30.72
C ASN A 274 -2.38 -4.04 -29.34
N ARG A 275 -1.48 -4.99 -29.09
CA ARG A 275 -0.67 -5.12 -27.87
C ARG A 275 0.30 -3.96 -27.61
N LEU A 276 0.48 -3.06 -28.59
CA LEU A 276 1.43 -1.95 -28.48
C LEU A 276 0.76 -0.65 -28.00
N GLN A 277 -0.57 -0.56 -28.10
CA GLN A 277 -1.30 0.69 -27.92
C GLN A 277 -2.51 0.53 -26.99
N PHE A 278 -3.25 -0.57 -27.08
CA PHE A 278 -4.48 -0.76 -26.30
C PHE A 278 -4.41 -1.95 -25.34
N ALA A 279 -3.60 -2.97 -25.66
CA ALA A 279 -3.46 -4.17 -24.84
C ALA A 279 -2.00 -4.36 -24.36
N VAL A 280 -1.39 -3.30 -23.85
CA VAL A 280 0.00 -3.34 -23.38
C VAL A 280 0.10 -4.23 -22.13
N PRO A 281 0.86 -5.35 -22.16
CA PRO A 281 0.97 -6.25 -21.02
C PRO A 281 1.54 -5.53 -19.79
N GLY A 282 0.90 -5.73 -18.64
CA GLY A 282 1.29 -5.11 -17.37
C GLY A 282 0.79 -3.67 -17.16
N LEU A 283 0.14 -3.05 -18.17
CA LEU A 283 -0.55 -1.76 -18.02
C LEU A 283 -2.05 -1.93 -18.27
N CYS A 284 -2.42 -2.43 -19.44
CA CYS A 284 -3.83 -2.54 -19.82
C CYS A 284 -4.47 -3.86 -19.38
N ILE A 285 -3.76 -4.73 -18.66
CA ILE A 285 -4.29 -6.02 -18.18
C ILE A 285 -4.30 -5.99 -16.66
N ILE A 286 -5.49 -5.90 -16.08
CA ILE A 286 -5.68 -5.65 -14.65
C ILE A 286 -6.33 -6.88 -14.00
N PRO A 287 -5.80 -7.37 -12.88
CA PRO A 287 -6.49 -8.34 -12.06
C PRO A 287 -7.61 -7.66 -11.26
N HIS A 288 -8.83 -8.16 -11.36
CA HIS A 288 -9.98 -7.75 -10.56
C HIS A 288 -10.77 -9.00 -10.17
N ASP A 289 -11.09 -9.18 -8.89
CA ASP A 289 -11.81 -10.35 -8.36
C ASP A 289 -11.24 -11.71 -8.81
N GLY A 290 -9.91 -11.83 -8.85
CA GLY A 290 -9.21 -13.06 -9.24
C GLY A 290 -9.25 -13.36 -10.74
N GLN A 291 -9.73 -12.43 -11.56
CA GLN A 291 -9.84 -12.55 -13.00
C GLN A 291 -9.07 -11.42 -13.70
N ASN A 292 -8.59 -11.66 -14.92
CA ASN A 292 -7.89 -10.62 -15.70
C ASN A 292 -8.87 -9.92 -16.65
N TYR A 293 -8.77 -8.59 -16.70
CA TYR A 293 -9.58 -7.71 -17.53
C TYR A 293 -8.67 -6.88 -18.44
N LEU A 294 -9.12 -6.59 -19.66
CA LEU A 294 -8.51 -5.56 -20.49
C LEU A 294 -9.07 -4.18 -20.09
N ALA A 295 -8.24 -3.29 -19.55
CA ALA A 295 -8.61 -1.89 -19.39
C ALA A 295 -8.56 -1.17 -20.74
N LEU A 296 -9.72 -0.72 -21.19
CA LEU A 296 -9.88 0.17 -22.33
C LEU A 296 -10.14 1.57 -21.79
N HIS A 297 -9.27 2.52 -22.13
CA HIS A 297 -9.41 3.87 -21.64
C HIS A 297 -10.26 4.68 -22.61
N PHE A 298 -11.15 5.52 -22.10
CA PHE A 298 -12.02 6.37 -22.91
C PHE A 298 -12.01 7.77 -22.35
N VAL A 299 -12.08 8.79 -23.21
CA VAL A 299 -12.28 10.18 -22.79
C VAL A 299 -13.59 10.70 -23.36
N MET A 300 -14.32 11.50 -22.59
CA MET A 300 -15.48 12.23 -23.11
C MET A 300 -15.02 13.29 -24.10
N ARG A 301 -15.68 13.36 -25.26
CA ARG A 301 -15.38 14.40 -26.26
C ARG A 301 -15.98 15.74 -25.89
N GLN A 302 -17.10 15.71 -25.16
CA GLN A 302 -17.80 16.91 -24.72
C GLN A 302 -17.40 17.28 -23.29
N PRO A 303 -17.14 18.58 -23.02
CA PRO A 303 -16.40 19.02 -21.84
C PRO A 303 -17.19 18.98 -20.51
N SER A 304 -18.49 18.71 -20.52
CA SER A 304 -19.30 18.74 -19.29
C SER A 304 -19.75 17.35 -18.87
N LEU A 305 -18.89 16.63 -18.13
CA LEU A 305 -19.41 15.60 -17.24
C LEU A 305 -20.11 16.30 -16.09
N THR A 306 -21.43 16.35 -16.15
CA THR A 306 -22.28 16.57 -14.99
C THR A 306 -22.61 15.23 -14.37
N ALA A 307 -22.51 15.13 -13.05
CA ALA A 307 -23.11 14.01 -12.35
C ALA A 307 -23.85 14.51 -11.13
N PHE A 308 -25.02 13.95 -10.88
CA PHE A 308 -25.78 14.20 -9.67
C PHE A 308 -25.39 13.15 -8.63
N LEU A 309 -24.44 13.49 -7.76
CA LEU A 309 -23.94 12.58 -6.75
C LEU A 309 -23.55 13.36 -5.48
N SER A 310 -23.51 12.68 -4.34
CA SER A 310 -23.03 13.29 -3.10
C SER A 310 -21.52 13.08 -3.01
N LEU A 311 -20.73 14.14 -3.18
CA LEU A 311 -19.27 14.05 -3.04
C LEU A 311 -18.83 13.92 -1.57
N PRO A 312 -17.78 13.12 -1.29
CA PRO A 312 -17.20 13.04 0.05
C PRO A 312 -16.77 14.44 0.53
N GLY A 313 -17.25 14.87 1.70
CA GLY A 313 -16.90 16.15 2.32
C GLY A 313 -17.87 17.32 2.10
N GLU A 314 -18.94 17.18 1.31
CA GLU A 314 -19.86 18.29 0.98
C GLU A 314 -21.28 18.15 1.56
N GLY A 315 -21.44 17.28 2.57
CA GLY A 315 -22.74 16.94 3.15
C GLY A 315 -23.46 15.85 2.37
N GLN A 316 -24.51 15.25 2.96
CA GLN A 316 -25.28 14.14 2.34
C GLN A 316 -26.14 14.57 1.14
N VAL A 317 -26.14 15.85 0.77
CA VAL A 317 -26.99 16.38 -0.31
C VAL A 317 -26.32 16.10 -1.65
N ALA A 318 -26.94 15.24 -2.46
CA ALA A 318 -26.51 15.01 -3.83
C ALA A 318 -26.66 16.32 -4.61
N ARG A 319 -25.63 16.68 -5.38
CA ARG A 319 -25.63 17.89 -6.20
C ARG A 319 -24.97 17.64 -7.53
N TYR A 320 -25.23 18.53 -8.48
CA TYR A 320 -24.61 18.45 -9.80
C TYR A 320 -23.14 18.87 -9.73
N HIS A 321 -22.25 17.97 -10.10
CA HIS A 321 -20.82 18.19 -10.12
C HIS A 321 -20.31 18.26 -11.56
N ARG A 322 -19.81 19.44 -11.96
CA ARG A 322 -19.03 19.63 -13.20
C ARG A 322 -17.52 19.46 -12.97
N CYS A 323 -17.08 19.50 -11.71
CA CYS A 323 -15.68 19.48 -11.30
C CYS A 323 -15.12 18.08 -10.99
N LEU A 324 -15.89 17.01 -11.28
CA LEU A 324 -15.46 15.63 -11.03
C LEU A 324 -14.07 15.27 -11.57
N PRO A 325 -13.74 15.54 -12.86
CA PRO A 325 -12.42 15.20 -13.35
C PRO A 325 -11.33 15.90 -12.54
N GLN A 326 -11.46 17.22 -12.35
CA GLN A 326 -10.51 18.01 -11.56
C GLN A 326 -10.35 17.44 -10.15
N ARG A 327 -11.44 17.10 -9.47
CA ARG A 327 -11.41 16.53 -8.11
C ARG A 327 -10.75 15.17 -8.03
N ILE A 328 -10.96 14.31 -9.02
CA ILE A 328 -10.32 12.99 -9.04
C ILE A 328 -8.80 13.19 -9.19
N TYR A 329 -8.35 14.03 -10.14
CA TYR A 329 -6.92 14.30 -10.32
C TYR A 329 -6.29 15.13 -9.18
N THR A 330 -7.08 15.88 -8.39
CA THR A 330 -6.55 16.57 -7.19
C THR A 330 -6.20 15.60 -6.06
N MET A 331 -6.80 14.42 -6.02
CA MET A 331 -6.50 13.40 -5.01
C MET A 331 -5.16 12.67 -5.26
N PHE A 332 -4.57 12.78 -6.46
CA PHE A 332 -3.35 12.05 -6.86
C PHE A 332 -2.23 13.01 -7.27
N PRO A 333 -1.68 13.81 -6.33
CA PRO A 333 -0.73 14.88 -6.65
C PRO A 333 0.61 14.37 -7.21
N ARG A 334 1.00 13.13 -6.91
CA ARG A 334 2.25 12.53 -7.41
C ARG A 334 2.24 12.23 -8.90
N ASP A 335 1.06 12.11 -9.49
CA ASP A 335 0.88 11.88 -10.92
C ASP A 335 0.50 13.17 -11.67
N ARG A 336 0.53 14.34 -11.00
CA ARG A 336 0.34 15.64 -11.66
C ARG A 336 1.57 16.03 -12.48
N VAL A 337 1.33 16.64 -13.64
CA VAL A 337 2.38 17.37 -14.37
C VAL A 337 2.84 18.52 -13.49
N HIS A 338 4.15 18.75 -13.45
CA HIS A 338 4.79 19.80 -12.66
C HIS A 338 4.44 21.25 -13.08
N GLU A 339 3.53 21.43 -14.04
CA GLU A 339 3.05 22.72 -14.50
C GLU A 339 1.79 23.12 -13.73
N SER A 340 1.81 24.36 -13.24
CA SER A 340 0.69 25.07 -12.64
C SER A 340 -0.54 24.96 -13.55
N TRP A 341 -1.41 23.98 -13.30
CA TRP A 341 -2.80 24.10 -13.71
C TRP A 341 -3.27 25.45 -13.17
N PRO A 342 -3.79 26.36 -14.01
CA PRO A 342 -4.36 27.59 -13.50
C PRO A 342 -5.37 27.17 -12.45
N HIS A 343 -5.11 27.55 -11.20
CA HIS A 343 -6.07 27.38 -10.12
C HIS A 343 -7.34 28.05 -10.63
N ALA A 344 -8.34 27.24 -10.95
CA ALA A 344 -9.66 27.73 -11.31
C ALA A 344 -10.27 28.25 -10.01
N ASP A 345 -9.79 29.39 -9.53
CA ASP A 345 -10.21 30.07 -8.29
C ASP A 345 -11.63 30.64 -8.40
N GLY A 346 -12.47 30.11 -9.31
CA GLY A 346 -13.79 30.64 -9.63
C GLY A 346 -14.89 29.60 -9.82
N ASP A 347 -14.57 28.34 -10.15
CA ASP A 347 -15.61 27.30 -10.34
C ASP A 347 -15.89 26.57 -9.02
N SER A 348 -16.18 27.36 -7.97
CA SER A 348 -16.93 26.86 -6.82
C SER A 348 -18.26 26.35 -7.35
N SER A 349 -18.54 25.06 -7.16
CA SER A 349 -19.85 24.43 -7.30
C SER A 349 -20.95 25.46 -7.02
N CYS A 350 -21.57 26.00 -8.07
CA CYS A 350 -22.47 27.14 -7.97
C CYS A 350 -23.51 26.86 -6.88
N GLY A 351 -23.42 27.62 -5.79
CA GLY A 351 -24.51 27.76 -4.84
C GLY A 351 -25.57 28.62 -5.52
N GLU A 352 -26.37 28.04 -6.39
CA GLU A 352 -27.69 28.59 -6.66
C GLU A 352 -28.55 28.23 -5.44
N SER A 353 -28.56 29.15 -4.49
CA SER A 353 -29.56 29.18 -3.44
C SER A 353 -30.93 29.35 -4.09
N ASP A 354 -31.83 28.43 -3.81
CA ASP A 354 -33.26 28.59 -4.00
C ASP A 354 -33.74 29.84 -3.22
N ASN A 355 -33.74 30.99 -3.90
CA ASN A 355 -34.51 32.17 -3.52
C ASN A 355 -34.50 33.14 -4.71
N GLU A 356 -35.57 33.11 -5.51
CA GLU A 356 -36.29 34.31 -5.93
C GLU A 356 -37.54 33.94 -6.75
N LEU A 357 -38.66 33.84 -6.03
CA LEU A 357 -39.97 34.19 -6.57
C LEU A 357 -40.13 35.70 -6.38
N GLY A 358 -40.29 36.47 -7.47
CA GLY A 358 -41.01 37.74 -7.41
C GLY A 358 -40.48 38.91 -8.24
N LEU A 359 -41.11 39.13 -9.40
CA LEU A 359 -41.63 40.43 -9.86
C LEU A 359 -40.65 41.62 -9.95
N ASN A 360 -40.20 41.98 -11.16
CA ASN A 360 -40.88 42.95 -12.04
C ASN A 360 -39.95 43.42 -13.17
N ALA A 361 -40.61 43.73 -14.28
CA ALA A 361 -40.07 44.35 -15.48
C ALA A 361 -39.82 45.85 -15.32
N GLU A 362 -39.27 46.41 -16.41
CA GLU A 362 -38.91 47.81 -16.71
C GLU A 362 -37.46 48.15 -16.32
N ASP A 363 -36.70 48.98 -17.04
CA ASP A 363 -36.60 49.50 -18.42
C ASP A 363 -35.33 50.41 -18.39
N ASP A 364 -34.85 50.89 -19.54
CA ASP A 364 -33.88 51.99 -19.72
C ASP A 364 -32.35 51.72 -19.68
N SER A 365 -31.85 51.40 -20.88
CA SER A 365 -31.09 52.28 -21.81
C SER A 365 -29.90 53.17 -21.36
N ASP A 366 -28.81 53.01 -22.14
CA ASP A 366 -27.82 53.98 -22.66
C ASP A 366 -26.92 54.85 -21.73
N PHE A 367 -25.59 54.73 -21.87
CA PHE A 367 -24.74 55.64 -22.68
C PHE A 367 -23.21 55.44 -22.48
N ASP A 368 -22.50 55.81 -23.54
CA ASP A 368 -21.08 55.74 -23.87
C ASP A 368 -20.02 56.32 -22.91
N ASN A 369 -18.89 55.60 -22.83
CA ASN A 369 -17.55 56.02 -23.28
C ASN A 369 -17.09 57.48 -23.02
N PHE A 370 -16.11 57.69 -22.13
CA PHE A 370 -14.99 58.65 -22.37
C PHE A 370 -13.76 58.34 -21.49
N SER A 371 -12.62 58.15 -22.15
CA SER A 371 -11.26 58.25 -21.58
C SER A 371 -10.96 59.69 -21.16
N LEU A 372 -10.19 59.87 -20.08
CA LEU A 372 -9.05 60.81 -20.00
C LEU A 372 -8.18 60.50 -18.75
N ALA A 373 -6.88 60.70 -18.92
CA ALA A 373 -5.79 60.27 -18.04
C ALA A 373 -5.43 61.33 -16.95
N PRO A 374 -4.29 61.23 -16.24
CA PRO A 374 -4.25 61.15 -14.77
C PRO A 374 -3.82 62.47 -14.10
N THR A 375 -4.15 62.65 -12.81
CA THR A 375 -3.52 63.67 -11.96
C THR A 375 -3.20 63.13 -10.56
N PRO A 376 -2.10 63.59 -9.93
CA PRO A 376 -1.50 62.97 -8.75
C PRO A 376 -1.95 63.60 -7.41
N ILE A 377 -2.12 62.72 -6.41
CA ILE A 377 -1.95 62.81 -4.93
C ILE A 377 -2.05 64.19 -4.25
N PRO A 378 -2.76 64.29 -3.10
CA PRO A 378 -2.05 64.15 -1.82
C PRO A 378 -2.77 63.27 -0.79
N ALA A 379 -1.95 62.59 0.01
CA ALA A 379 -2.37 61.71 1.10
C ALA A 379 -2.96 62.50 2.27
N THR A 380 -4.25 62.28 2.55
CA THR A 380 -4.88 62.67 3.82
C THR A 380 -5.24 61.42 4.60
N ARG A 381 -4.39 61.13 5.59
CA ARG A 381 -4.53 60.05 6.57
C ARG A 381 -5.72 60.34 7.47
N VAL A 382 -6.89 59.76 7.16
CA VAL A 382 -8.03 59.71 8.07
C VAL A 382 -7.96 58.38 8.84
N LEU A 383 -7.66 58.48 10.14
CA LEU A 383 -7.86 57.42 11.13
C LEU A 383 -9.36 57.09 11.20
N ARG A 384 -9.80 56.06 10.48
CA ARG A 384 -11.07 55.39 10.75
C ARG A 384 -10.82 54.16 11.62
N SER A 385 -11.37 54.22 12.82
CA SER A 385 -11.63 53.10 13.72
C SER A 385 -12.22 51.92 12.92
N ARG A 386 -11.48 50.81 12.85
CA ARG A 386 -11.99 49.54 12.34
C ARG A 386 -12.72 48.84 13.48
N VAL A 387 -14.02 48.66 13.25
CA VAL A 387 -14.84 47.63 13.89
C VAL A 387 -14.17 46.26 13.62
N PRO A 388 -14.02 45.38 14.62
CA PRO A 388 -13.43 44.06 14.40
C PRO A 388 -14.39 43.22 13.55
N LEU A 389 -13.96 42.84 12.34
CA LEU A 389 -14.58 41.76 11.57
C LEU A 389 -14.16 40.43 12.22
N PRO A 390 -15.06 39.44 12.40
CA PRO A 390 -14.69 38.14 12.92
C PRO A 390 -13.76 37.44 11.93
N SER A 391 -12.58 37.04 12.43
CA SER A 391 -11.63 36.20 11.69
C SER A 391 -12.30 34.89 11.26
N PRO A 392 -11.99 34.37 10.06
CA PRO A 392 -12.41 33.04 9.67
C PRO A 392 -11.77 32.03 10.63
N THR A 393 -12.63 31.30 11.36
CA THR A 393 -12.25 30.18 12.21
C THR A 393 -11.44 29.17 11.39
N ALA A 394 -10.18 29.02 11.75
CA ALA A 394 -9.34 27.92 11.30
C ALA A 394 -10.06 26.58 11.58
N PRO A 395 -9.82 25.53 10.77
CA PRO A 395 -10.39 24.21 11.05
C PRO A 395 -10.00 23.79 12.46
N GLU A 396 -11.01 23.58 13.29
CA GLU A 396 -10.87 23.15 14.67
C GLU A 396 -10.29 21.73 14.66
N VAL A 397 -8.96 21.63 14.68
CA VAL A 397 -8.25 20.40 14.96
C VAL A 397 -8.62 20.05 16.39
N LEU A 398 -9.60 19.17 16.57
CA LEU A 398 -10.00 18.68 17.89
C LEU A 398 -8.74 18.13 18.59
N PRO A 399 -8.21 18.83 19.61
CA PRO A 399 -7.03 18.35 20.31
C PRO A 399 -7.41 17.06 21.04
N VAL A 400 -6.45 16.13 21.13
CA VAL A 400 -6.56 14.97 22.03
C VAL A 400 -6.95 15.49 23.41
N PRO A 401 -8.05 15.01 24.04
CA PRO A 401 -8.56 15.61 25.27
C PRO A 401 -7.52 15.62 26.39
N LEU A 402 -7.26 16.80 27.00
CA LEU A 402 -6.35 16.95 28.14
C LEU A 402 -6.69 16.01 29.31
N ALA A 403 -7.97 15.66 29.49
CA ALA A 403 -8.47 14.76 30.53
C ALA A 403 -7.83 13.36 30.53
N LEU A 404 -7.22 12.94 29.42
CA LEU A 404 -6.48 11.69 29.33
C LEU A 404 -5.17 11.73 30.15
N TRP A 405 -4.68 12.92 30.50
CA TRP A 405 -3.33 13.18 30.99
C TRP A 405 -3.27 14.02 32.29
N GLU A 406 -4.41 14.42 32.85
CA GLU A 406 -4.50 15.14 34.13
C GLU A 406 -4.10 14.29 35.35
N GLN A 407 -4.04 12.96 35.21
CA GLN A 407 -3.52 12.10 36.27
C GLN A 407 -1.99 11.95 36.14
N PRO A 408 -1.19 12.34 37.15
CA PRO A 408 0.25 12.13 37.13
C PRO A 408 0.55 10.64 37.00
N TRP A 409 1.41 10.30 36.04
CA TRP A 409 1.90 8.94 35.86
C TRP A 409 2.74 8.52 37.07
N ILE A 410 2.17 7.65 37.91
CA ILE A 410 2.86 7.06 39.06
C ILE A 410 3.16 5.59 38.70
N PRO A 411 4.40 5.23 38.34
CA PRO A 411 4.76 3.83 38.09
C PRO A 411 4.56 3.04 39.38
N ARG A 412 3.74 1.98 39.34
CA ARG A 412 3.66 1.02 40.44
C ARG A 412 4.98 0.25 40.45
N THR A 413 5.82 0.52 41.45
CA THR A 413 7.07 -0.19 41.69
C THR A 413 6.77 -1.59 42.24
N SER A 414 6.43 -2.52 41.36
CA SER A 414 6.61 -3.94 41.65
C SER A 414 8.00 -4.34 41.17
N ASP A 415 8.89 -4.65 42.12
CA ASP A 415 10.28 -5.05 41.90
C ASP A 415 10.39 -6.41 41.20
N VAL A 416 10.10 -6.45 39.90
CA VAL A 416 10.31 -7.66 39.09
C VAL A 416 11.43 -7.39 38.08
N HIS A 417 12.65 -7.76 38.47
CA HIS A 417 13.83 -7.69 37.61
C HIS A 417 13.88 -8.89 36.65
N HIS A 418 13.16 -8.82 35.54
CA HIS A 418 13.32 -9.80 34.45
C HIS A 418 14.54 -9.43 33.58
N THR A 419 15.56 -10.30 33.58
CA THR A 419 16.78 -10.15 32.77
C THR A 419 16.59 -10.64 31.34
N SER A 420 15.67 -11.57 31.09
CA SER A 420 15.32 -12.11 29.78
C SER A 420 13.83 -11.99 29.50
N PHE A 421 13.47 -11.98 28.21
CA PHE A 421 12.08 -12.02 27.78
C PHE A 421 11.50 -13.39 28.11
N ASN A 422 10.63 -13.47 29.12
CA ASN A 422 10.01 -14.72 29.53
C ASN A 422 8.55 -14.74 29.08
N SER A 423 8.28 -15.33 27.90
CA SER A 423 6.93 -15.53 27.40
C SER A 423 6.07 -16.37 28.36
N ALA A 424 6.67 -17.31 29.10
CA ALA A 424 5.96 -18.13 30.07
C ALA A 424 5.35 -17.29 31.22
N ALA A 425 6.00 -16.19 31.63
CA ALA A 425 5.44 -15.30 32.63
C ALA A 425 4.17 -14.59 32.13
N ILE A 426 4.12 -14.25 30.82
CA ILE A 426 2.94 -13.67 30.18
C ILE A 426 1.82 -14.70 30.13
N TYR A 427 2.11 -15.93 29.69
CA TYR A 427 1.12 -17.00 29.62
C TYR A 427 0.58 -17.38 31.00
N GLN A 428 1.45 -17.50 32.01
CA GLN A 428 1.04 -17.76 33.38
C GLN A 428 0.15 -16.64 33.94
N ALA A 429 0.48 -15.37 33.69
CA ALA A 429 -0.34 -14.25 34.13
C ALA A 429 -1.71 -14.22 33.41
N ALA A 430 -1.73 -14.48 32.11
CA ALA A 430 -2.94 -14.51 31.29
C ALA A 430 -3.90 -15.66 31.69
N THR A 431 -3.34 -16.79 32.14
CA THR A 431 -4.10 -18.02 32.47
C THR A 431 -4.25 -18.25 33.97
N SER A 432 -3.74 -17.33 34.82
CA SER A 432 -3.85 -17.45 36.27
C SER A 432 -5.31 -17.60 36.71
N GLY A 433 -5.59 -18.67 37.45
CA GLY A 433 -6.91 -19.01 37.98
C GLY A 433 -7.81 -19.79 37.03
N THR A 434 -7.36 -20.10 35.81
CA THR A 434 -8.12 -20.96 34.88
C THR A 434 -7.16 -21.88 34.14
N PRO A 435 -7.22 -23.21 34.33
CA PRO A 435 -6.35 -24.11 33.59
C PRO A 435 -6.63 -23.94 32.10
N PRO A 436 -5.66 -23.44 31.31
CA PRO A 436 -5.91 -23.20 29.90
C PRO A 436 -6.05 -24.54 29.20
N SER A 437 -6.96 -24.61 28.23
CA SER A 437 -7.06 -25.79 27.38
C SER A 437 -5.86 -25.81 26.40
N PRO A 438 -5.21 -26.96 26.19
CA PRO A 438 -4.21 -27.10 25.14
C PRO A 438 -4.80 -26.70 23.79
N ILE A 439 -4.14 -25.77 23.09
CA ILE A 439 -4.56 -25.38 21.75
C ILE A 439 -3.65 -26.06 20.74
N VAL A 440 -4.29 -26.78 19.83
CA VAL A 440 -3.60 -27.49 18.74
C VAL A 440 -4.12 -26.95 17.42
N TYR A 441 -3.25 -26.30 16.66
CA TYR A 441 -3.53 -25.87 15.29
C TYR A 441 -3.18 -27.00 14.33
N ARG A 442 -4.13 -27.43 13.52
CA ARG A 442 -4.08 -28.63 12.69
C ARG A 442 -4.28 -28.26 11.22
N GLY A 443 -3.59 -28.98 10.34
CA GLY A 443 -3.81 -28.87 8.89
C GLY A 443 -3.02 -29.92 8.13
N GLU A 444 -3.36 -30.17 6.88
CA GLU A 444 -2.54 -30.95 5.95
C GLU A 444 -1.35 -30.13 5.42
N SER A 445 -1.36 -28.82 5.68
CA SER A 445 -0.30 -27.88 5.36
C SER A 445 -0.16 -26.78 6.42
N VAL A 446 0.99 -26.09 6.44
CA VAL A 446 1.22 -24.91 7.30
C VAL A 446 0.17 -23.81 7.03
N SER A 447 -0.26 -23.70 5.76
CA SER A 447 -1.29 -22.77 5.30
C SER A 447 -2.64 -23.02 5.98
N GLU A 448 -3.06 -24.29 6.11
CA GLU A 448 -4.30 -24.67 6.78
C GLU A 448 -4.20 -24.51 8.30
N ALA A 449 -3.08 -24.92 8.91
CA ALA A 449 -2.86 -24.69 10.34
C ALA A 449 -2.85 -23.18 10.68
N ALA A 450 -2.36 -22.33 9.76
CA ALA A 450 -2.46 -20.88 9.88
C ALA A 450 -3.90 -20.36 9.79
N GLU A 451 -4.76 -20.98 8.97
CA GLU A 451 -6.19 -20.66 8.96
C GLU A 451 -6.88 -21.07 10.26
N GLU A 452 -6.51 -22.20 10.85
CA GLU A 452 -7.03 -22.60 12.17
C GLU A 452 -6.58 -21.63 13.28
N LEU A 453 -5.32 -21.15 13.24
CA LEU A 453 -4.85 -20.09 14.12
C LEU A 453 -5.66 -18.80 13.96
N LEU A 454 -5.84 -18.32 12.71
CA LEU A 454 -6.63 -17.12 12.43
C LEU A 454 -8.10 -17.29 12.85
N ALA A 455 -8.67 -18.47 12.68
CA ALA A 455 -10.01 -18.79 13.15
C ALA A 455 -10.11 -18.78 14.69
N ALA A 456 -9.11 -19.29 15.39
CA ALA A 456 -9.04 -19.23 16.85
C ALA A 456 -8.95 -17.79 17.36
N ILE A 457 -8.07 -16.98 16.77
CA ILE A 457 -7.97 -15.54 17.07
C ILE A 457 -9.29 -14.83 16.74
N GLY A 458 -9.92 -15.15 15.62
CA GLY A 458 -11.22 -14.61 15.23
C GLY A 458 -12.29 -14.87 16.28
N ARG A 459 -12.38 -16.10 16.82
CA ARG A 459 -13.30 -16.41 17.93
C ARG A 459 -13.01 -15.59 19.19
N CYS A 460 -11.73 -15.37 19.52
CA CYS A 460 -11.33 -14.52 20.64
C CYS A 460 -11.68 -13.03 20.42
N VAL A 461 -11.55 -12.53 19.19
CA VAL A 461 -11.97 -11.18 18.83
C VAL A 461 -13.50 -11.05 18.97
N ASP A 462 -14.24 -12.05 18.52
CA ASP A 462 -15.71 -12.07 18.58
C ASP A 462 -16.20 -12.18 20.05
N SER A 463 -15.51 -12.91 20.91
CA SER A 463 -15.87 -13.08 22.34
C SER A 463 -15.30 -12.00 23.27
N GLY A 464 -14.24 -11.30 22.84
CA GLY A 464 -13.47 -10.39 23.70
C GLY A 464 -12.61 -11.08 24.76
N ASP A 465 -12.33 -12.39 24.61
CA ASP A 465 -11.51 -13.18 25.55
C ASP A 465 -10.39 -13.92 24.82
N PHE A 466 -9.14 -13.58 25.17
CA PHE A 466 -7.91 -14.14 24.61
C PHE A 466 -7.22 -15.15 25.52
N THR A 467 -7.84 -15.56 26.63
CA THR A 467 -7.25 -16.48 27.63
C THR A 467 -6.74 -17.77 27.00
N ASP A 468 -7.52 -18.38 26.11
CA ASP A 468 -7.17 -19.69 25.54
C ASP A 468 -5.99 -19.55 24.56
N VAL A 469 -5.98 -18.53 23.70
CA VAL A 469 -4.85 -18.26 22.76
C VAL A 469 -3.60 -17.71 23.44
N LEU A 470 -3.67 -17.41 24.73
CA LEU A 470 -2.54 -17.11 25.61
C LEU A 470 -2.18 -18.29 26.52
N SER A 471 -2.59 -19.52 26.17
CA SER A 471 -2.05 -20.75 26.76
C SER A 471 -0.58 -20.93 26.40
N ASP A 472 0.23 -21.41 27.34
CA ASP A 472 1.62 -21.84 27.09
C ASP A 472 1.65 -23.15 26.26
N ASP A 473 0.60 -23.96 26.35
CA ASP A 473 0.48 -25.24 25.64
C ASP A 473 -0.15 -25.07 24.26
N GLN A 474 0.57 -24.34 23.40
CA GLN A 474 0.23 -24.18 21.98
C GLN A 474 1.11 -25.08 21.13
N THR A 475 0.48 -25.89 20.27
CA THR A 475 1.20 -26.73 19.31
C THR A 475 0.59 -26.59 17.92
N ALA A 476 1.43 -26.69 16.89
CA ALA A 476 0.98 -26.85 15.51
C ALA A 476 1.34 -28.25 15.03
N ILE A 477 0.39 -28.90 14.35
CA ILE A 477 0.51 -30.27 13.84
C ILE A 477 0.14 -30.28 12.37
N ILE A 478 1.07 -30.72 11.52
CA ILE A 478 0.84 -30.96 10.10
C ILE A 478 0.60 -32.45 9.90
N TYR A 479 -0.50 -32.81 9.25
CA TYR A 479 -0.84 -34.19 8.91
C TYR A 479 -0.41 -34.52 7.48
N GLU A 480 -0.11 -35.80 7.23
CA GLU A 480 0.07 -36.31 5.88
C GLU A 480 -1.30 -36.32 5.16
N PRO A 481 -1.43 -35.70 3.97
CA PRO A 481 -2.72 -35.50 3.29
C PRO A 481 -3.56 -36.77 3.16
N GLY A 482 -4.84 -36.70 3.52
CA GLY A 482 -5.75 -37.85 3.49
C GLY A 482 -5.49 -38.91 4.59
N THR A 483 -4.54 -38.68 5.49
CA THR A 483 -4.29 -39.54 6.65
C THR A 483 -4.33 -38.74 7.96
N ARG A 484 -4.47 -39.42 9.10
CA ARG A 484 -4.31 -38.79 10.43
C ARG A 484 -2.89 -38.95 10.99
N ARG A 485 -1.92 -39.28 10.14
CA ARG A 485 -0.53 -39.45 10.56
C ARG A 485 0.12 -38.07 10.68
N ILE A 486 0.78 -37.82 11.81
CA ILE A 486 1.53 -36.58 12.04
C ILE A 486 2.78 -36.60 11.15
N LEU A 487 2.87 -35.64 10.23
CA LEU A 487 4.03 -35.40 9.38
C LEU A 487 5.08 -34.55 10.10
N SER A 488 4.63 -33.48 10.77
CA SER A 488 5.50 -32.55 11.48
C SER A 488 4.77 -31.88 12.64
N SER A 489 5.49 -31.59 13.73
CA SER A 489 4.96 -30.85 14.88
C SER A 489 6.08 -30.17 15.66
N GLY A 490 5.72 -29.20 16.50
CA GLY A 490 6.63 -28.53 17.42
C GLY A 490 6.75 -27.02 17.18
N GLU A 491 7.58 -26.37 18.00
CA GLU A 491 7.74 -24.91 18.02
C GLU A 491 8.17 -24.34 16.66
N GLY A 492 9.06 -25.02 15.94
CA GLY A 492 9.49 -24.57 14.60
C GLY A 492 8.33 -24.43 13.61
N ILE A 493 7.42 -25.41 13.60
CA ILE A 493 6.20 -25.37 12.77
C ILE A 493 5.24 -24.30 13.28
N LEU A 494 5.10 -24.15 14.60
CA LEU A 494 4.25 -23.11 15.17
C LEU A 494 4.69 -21.72 14.70
N ARG A 495 6.00 -21.43 14.70
CA ARG A 495 6.54 -20.16 14.18
C ARG A 495 6.23 -19.94 12.71
N GLU A 496 6.33 -20.99 11.90
CA GLU A 496 5.98 -20.93 10.48
C GLU A 496 4.48 -20.67 10.28
N VAL A 497 3.62 -21.31 11.09
CA VAL A 497 2.18 -21.07 11.13
C VAL A 497 1.86 -19.60 11.47
N PHE A 498 2.51 -19.02 12.49
CA PHE A 498 2.36 -17.60 12.81
C PHE A 498 2.81 -16.68 11.66
N HIS A 499 3.94 -17.00 11.02
CA HIS A 499 4.44 -16.25 9.87
C HIS A 499 3.47 -16.29 8.69
N VAL A 500 3.01 -17.47 8.30
CA VAL A 500 2.05 -17.66 7.22
C VAL A 500 0.71 -16.99 7.54
N ALA A 501 0.23 -17.10 8.78
CA ALA A 501 -0.96 -16.39 9.23
C ALA A 501 -0.80 -14.88 9.05
N PHE A 502 0.33 -14.31 9.46
CA PHE A 502 0.62 -12.89 9.32
C PHE A 502 0.69 -12.46 7.85
N THR A 503 1.38 -13.21 7.00
CA THR A 503 1.44 -12.92 5.55
C THR A 503 0.04 -12.97 4.91
N LYS A 504 -0.78 -13.98 5.27
CA LYS A 504 -2.17 -14.08 4.81
C LYS A 504 -2.97 -12.86 5.26
N THR A 505 -2.90 -12.51 6.55
CA THR A 505 -3.58 -11.33 7.08
C THR A 505 -3.15 -10.05 6.35
N LEU A 506 -1.87 -9.84 6.06
CA LEU A 506 -1.41 -8.70 5.27
C LEU A 506 -1.96 -8.70 3.84
N SER A 507 -2.04 -9.88 3.21
CA SER A 507 -2.53 -10.02 1.83
C SER A 507 -4.04 -9.78 1.75
N THR A 508 -4.81 -10.30 2.70
CA THR A 508 -6.26 -10.07 2.83
C THR A 508 -6.58 -8.65 3.28
N SER A 509 -5.70 -8.03 4.08
CA SER A 509 -5.83 -6.64 4.54
C SER A 509 -5.25 -5.64 3.55
N GLY A 510 -4.77 -6.07 2.38
CA GLY A 510 -4.23 -5.20 1.32
C GLY A 510 -5.12 -3.99 0.99
N PRO A 511 -6.46 -4.11 0.97
CA PRO A 511 -7.34 -2.96 0.75
C PRO A 511 -7.35 -1.92 1.89
N TRP A 512 -6.82 -2.24 3.08
CA TRP A 512 -6.82 -1.35 4.25
C TRP A 512 -5.41 -1.11 4.81
N LEU A 513 -4.37 -1.46 4.07
CA LEU A 513 -2.99 -1.10 4.38
C LEU A 513 -2.44 -0.30 3.21
N ILE A 514 -2.06 0.95 3.44
CA ILE A 514 -1.38 1.77 2.42
C ILE A 514 0.13 1.63 2.58
N PRO A 515 0.85 1.35 1.47
CA PRO A 515 2.28 1.55 1.44
C PRO A 515 2.60 3.04 1.54
N ARG A 516 3.47 3.36 2.50
CA ARG A 516 3.95 4.71 2.77
C ARG A 516 5.22 5.01 1.98
N ALA A 517 5.60 6.29 1.96
CA ALA A 517 6.81 6.77 1.29
C ALA A 517 8.12 6.14 1.85
N ASP A 518 8.10 5.67 3.09
CA ASP A 518 9.21 5.00 3.77
C ASP A 518 9.16 3.46 3.61
N ASN A 519 8.37 2.95 2.65
CA ASN A 519 8.11 1.53 2.43
C ASN A 519 7.47 0.81 3.64
N LYS A 520 6.89 1.55 4.59
CA LYS A 520 6.12 0.97 5.70
C LYS A 520 4.64 0.86 5.33
N LEU A 521 3.90 0.05 6.07
CA LEU A 521 2.46 -0.06 5.92
C LEU A 521 1.79 0.74 7.03
N SER A 522 0.90 1.67 6.67
CA SER A 522 -0.03 2.29 7.60
C SER A 522 -1.43 1.75 7.36
N LEU A 523 -2.26 1.77 8.40
CA LEU A 523 -3.68 1.49 8.23
C LEU A 523 -4.28 2.54 7.30
N LEU A 524 -4.72 2.10 6.12
CA LEU A 524 -5.64 2.85 5.29
C LEU A 524 -6.99 2.76 5.97
N PHE A 525 -7.27 3.81 6.72
CA PHE A 525 -8.61 4.08 7.11
C PHE A 525 -9.31 4.68 5.91
N LEU A 526 -10.31 3.97 5.39
CA LEU A 526 -11.26 4.57 4.47
C LEU A 526 -11.84 5.77 5.21
N ARG A 527 -11.43 6.99 4.83
CA ARG A 527 -11.98 8.22 5.40
C ARG A 527 -13.49 8.12 5.26
N SER A 528 -14.16 7.86 6.38
CA SER A 528 -15.61 7.94 6.53
C SER A 528 -16.03 9.41 6.51
N ALA A 529 -15.57 10.18 5.52
CA ALA A 529 -15.76 11.63 5.43
C ALA A 529 -17.04 12.02 4.67
N GLY A 530 -18.01 11.11 4.51
CA GLY A 530 -19.29 11.51 3.90
C GLY A 530 -20.29 10.41 3.66
N PHE A 531 -19.83 9.18 3.46
CA PHE A 531 -20.73 8.04 3.46
C PHE A 531 -20.79 7.49 4.87
N GLY A 532 -22.00 7.36 5.42
CA GLY A 532 -22.29 6.38 6.46
C GLY A 532 -22.15 4.96 5.91
N LEU A 533 -21.08 4.68 5.14
CA LEU A 533 -20.57 3.36 4.88
C LEU A 533 -20.22 2.83 6.25
N GLN A 534 -21.21 2.21 6.86
CA GLN A 534 -21.06 1.45 8.09
C GLN A 534 -19.80 0.63 7.89
N ILE A 535 -18.77 0.95 8.67
CA ILE A 535 -17.56 0.17 8.68
C ILE A 535 -18.02 -1.24 8.98
N THR A 536 -17.87 -2.11 7.98
CA THR A 536 -18.54 -3.39 8.01
C THR A 536 -17.97 -4.19 9.19
N GLY A 537 -18.84 -4.85 9.96
CA GLY A 537 -18.39 -5.75 11.03
C GLY A 537 -17.24 -6.69 10.61
N PRO A 538 -17.26 -7.25 9.38
CA PRO A 538 -16.12 -8.00 8.84
C PRO A 538 -14.78 -7.26 8.83
N ARG A 539 -14.76 -5.96 8.50
CA ARG A 539 -13.52 -5.15 8.50
C ARG A 539 -12.97 -4.96 9.90
N GLN A 540 -13.81 -4.53 10.85
CA GLN A 540 -13.40 -4.37 12.25
C GLN A 540 -12.88 -5.68 12.83
N ARG A 541 -13.55 -6.78 12.52
CA ARG A 541 -13.13 -8.14 12.91
C ARG A 541 -11.76 -8.48 12.36
N LEU A 542 -11.50 -8.22 11.07
CA LEU A 542 -10.21 -8.51 10.45
C LEU A 542 -9.09 -7.63 11.03
N ILE A 543 -9.36 -6.36 11.31
CA ILE A 543 -8.42 -5.46 12.01
C ILE A 543 -8.14 -5.95 13.43
N GLY A 544 -9.16 -6.43 14.14
CA GLY A 544 -9.02 -7.08 15.44
C GLY A 544 -8.13 -8.31 15.35
N ILE A 545 -8.35 -9.19 14.37
CA ILE A 545 -7.50 -10.38 14.15
C ILE A 545 -6.04 -9.97 13.91
N SER A 546 -5.80 -8.95 13.07
CA SER A 546 -4.45 -8.40 12.81
C SER A 546 -3.78 -7.90 14.09
N GLY A 547 -4.47 -7.08 14.88
CA GLY A 547 -3.93 -6.52 16.12
C GLY A 547 -3.59 -7.57 17.17
N ALA A 548 -4.46 -8.58 17.33
CA ALA A 548 -4.21 -9.71 18.20
C ALA A 548 -3.03 -10.56 17.73
N LEU A 549 -2.97 -10.87 16.42
CA LEU A 549 -1.88 -11.64 15.84
C LEU A 549 -0.52 -10.94 16.02
N TRP A 550 -0.43 -9.63 15.80
CA TRP A 550 0.79 -8.86 16.07
C TRP A 550 1.24 -8.96 17.51
N SER A 551 0.29 -8.90 18.45
CA SER A 551 0.58 -8.97 19.87
C SER A 551 1.05 -10.37 20.27
N LEU A 552 0.42 -11.42 19.75
CA LEU A 552 0.87 -12.80 19.97
C LEU A 552 2.25 -13.07 19.36
N MET A 553 2.54 -12.52 18.18
CA MET A 553 3.88 -12.60 17.57
C MET A 553 4.92 -11.90 18.45
N MET A 554 4.62 -10.71 18.98
CA MET A 554 5.49 -10.02 19.94
C MET A 554 5.73 -10.86 21.21
N ILE A 555 4.67 -11.48 21.76
CA ILE A 555 4.77 -12.36 22.94
C ILE A 555 5.64 -13.58 22.68
N LYS A 556 5.67 -14.08 21.43
CA LYS A 556 6.52 -15.22 21.03
C LYS A 556 7.93 -14.81 20.57
N GLY A 557 8.28 -13.53 20.61
CA GLY A 557 9.57 -13.06 20.08
C GLY A 557 9.70 -13.28 18.57
N LEU A 558 8.58 -13.26 17.84
CA LEU A 558 8.56 -13.28 16.39
C LEU A 558 8.51 -11.82 15.92
N ALA A 559 9.68 -11.24 15.63
CA ALA A 559 9.76 -9.84 15.23
C ALA A 559 8.99 -9.62 13.92
N VAL A 560 7.98 -8.74 14.00
CA VAL A 560 7.47 -8.00 12.85
C VAL A 560 8.48 -6.89 12.60
N ASP A 561 9.07 -6.86 11.40
CA ASP A 561 10.17 -5.98 10.95
C ASP A 561 10.44 -4.75 11.86
N PRO A 562 11.52 -4.76 12.68
CA PRO A 562 11.81 -3.68 13.63
C PRO A 562 12.19 -2.37 12.95
N ASN A 563 12.48 -2.38 11.65
CA ASN A 563 13.14 -1.30 10.92
C ASN A 563 12.36 0.03 10.88
N GLY A 564 11.08 0.07 11.30
CA GLY A 564 10.29 1.31 11.37
C GLY A 564 10.37 2.07 12.70
N THR A 565 10.79 1.43 13.80
CA THR A 565 10.76 2.05 15.14
C THR A 565 11.92 3.01 15.48
N PRO A 566 13.17 2.82 15.00
CA PRO A 566 14.29 3.69 15.36
C PRO A 566 14.11 5.12 14.83
N THR A 567 13.60 5.28 13.60
CA THR A 567 13.44 6.59 12.95
C THR A 567 12.40 7.45 13.67
N VAL A 568 11.25 6.87 14.03
CA VAL A 568 10.20 7.60 14.78
C VAL A 568 10.70 7.95 16.18
N LYS A 569 11.39 7.03 16.87
CA LYS A 569 11.95 7.32 18.20
C LYS A 569 12.96 8.45 18.16
N ALA A 570 13.90 8.43 17.21
CA ALA A 570 14.90 9.47 17.08
C ALA A 570 14.30 10.84 16.78
N VAL A 571 13.28 10.89 15.92
CA VAL A 571 12.55 12.15 15.68
C VAL A 571 11.82 12.62 16.95
N CYS A 572 11.19 11.72 17.70
CA CYS A 572 10.56 12.04 18.99
C CYS A 572 11.57 12.55 20.02
N ASP A 573 12.76 11.97 20.08
CA ASP A 573 13.82 12.40 21.00
C ASP A 573 14.39 13.75 20.57
N ALA A 574 14.65 13.96 19.28
CA ALA A 574 15.07 15.25 18.73
C ALA A 574 14.01 16.34 18.96
N TRP A 575 12.72 16.00 18.87
CA TRP A 575 11.63 16.90 19.22
C TRP A 575 11.70 17.30 20.69
N LYS A 576 11.82 16.34 21.61
CA LYS A 576 11.96 16.61 23.06
C LYS A 576 13.18 17.47 23.37
N GLU A 577 14.30 17.20 22.73
CA GLU A 577 15.56 17.93 22.94
C GLU A 577 15.45 19.38 22.45
N ALA A 578 14.77 19.62 21.32
CA ALA A 578 14.48 20.98 20.87
C ALA A 578 13.67 21.75 21.92
N GLY A 579 12.73 21.10 22.60
CA GLY A 579 11.86 21.76 23.57
C GLY A 579 10.92 22.80 22.92
N PRO A 580 10.15 23.56 23.72
CA PRO A 580 9.13 24.46 23.20
C PRO A 580 9.71 25.56 22.30
N THR A 581 10.85 26.14 22.68
CA THR A 581 11.51 27.26 22.01
C THR A 581 12.64 26.87 21.05
N GLY A 582 13.00 25.59 20.97
CA GLY A 582 14.11 25.17 20.11
C GLY A 582 13.77 25.09 18.63
N ASN A 583 14.82 25.01 17.83
CA ASN A 583 14.72 24.92 16.38
C ASN A 583 14.20 23.53 15.97
N ILE A 584 12.99 23.48 15.45
CA ILE A 584 12.38 22.27 14.89
C ILE A 584 12.50 22.16 13.37
N ASN A 585 13.11 23.16 12.71
CA ASN A 585 13.34 23.14 11.27
C ASN A 585 14.59 22.30 10.92
N THR A 586 14.89 21.29 11.73
CA THR A 586 15.92 20.30 11.42
C THR A 586 15.37 19.38 10.33
N PRO A 587 16.20 18.89 9.39
CA PRO A 587 15.74 18.02 8.31
C PRO A 587 14.93 16.80 8.79
N GLN A 588 15.31 16.22 9.94
CA GLN A 588 14.61 15.07 10.53
C GLN A 588 13.21 15.42 11.03
N ILE A 589 13.06 16.48 11.84
CA ILE A 589 11.76 16.90 12.39
C ILE A 589 10.88 17.45 11.28
N ALA A 590 11.41 18.32 10.42
CA ALA A 590 10.66 18.94 9.32
C ALA A 590 10.15 17.89 8.32
N SER A 591 10.99 16.91 7.94
CA SER A 591 10.55 15.80 7.08
C SER A 591 9.45 14.98 7.74
N HIS A 592 9.54 14.75 9.06
CA HIS A 592 8.51 14.02 9.79
C HIS A 592 7.18 14.80 9.85
N LEU A 593 7.20 16.07 10.22
CA LEU A 593 5.99 16.91 10.25
C LEU A 593 5.32 16.96 8.88
N ALA A 594 6.09 17.15 7.81
CA ALA A 594 5.58 17.18 6.44
C ALA A 594 4.98 15.82 6.03
N THR A 595 5.67 14.71 6.34
CA THR A 595 5.27 13.37 5.91
C THR A 595 4.08 12.81 6.70
N TYR A 596 4.03 13.06 8.01
CA TYR A 596 3.09 12.40 8.92
C TYR A 596 1.92 13.29 9.33
N LEU A 597 2.14 14.60 9.43
CA LEU A 597 1.12 15.57 9.84
C LEU A 597 0.64 16.42 8.66
N GLY A 598 1.40 16.47 7.55
CA GLY A 598 1.10 17.37 6.44
C GLY A 598 1.32 18.84 6.80
N ILE A 599 2.21 19.10 7.76
CA ILE A 599 2.48 20.43 8.32
C ILE A 599 3.93 20.81 8.02
N GLU A 600 4.16 22.01 7.52
CA GLU A 600 5.51 22.55 7.38
C GLU A 600 6.06 22.97 8.73
N ALA A 601 7.32 22.65 9.05
CA ALA A 601 7.93 23.01 10.34
C ALA A 601 7.82 24.51 10.67
N THR A 602 7.89 25.37 9.65
CA THR A 602 7.74 26.83 9.75
C THR A 602 6.33 27.29 10.13
N SER A 603 5.31 26.47 9.88
CA SER A 603 3.91 26.78 10.21
C SER A 603 3.54 26.43 11.66
N VAL A 604 4.38 25.64 12.32
CA VAL A 604 4.28 25.41 13.76
C VAL A 604 4.82 26.66 14.45
N GLY A 605 3.92 27.60 14.77
CA GLY A 605 4.24 28.88 15.38
C GLY A 605 4.87 28.77 16.77
N GLU A 606 4.75 29.84 17.58
CA GLU A 606 5.21 29.78 18.97
C GLU A 606 4.49 28.65 19.72
N ARG A 607 5.27 27.79 20.38
CA ARG A 607 4.75 26.68 21.19
C ARG A 607 5.08 26.92 22.64
N ASP A 608 4.10 26.73 23.51
CA ASP A 608 4.36 26.51 24.93
C ASP A 608 4.71 25.04 25.20
N GLN A 609 5.06 24.73 26.45
CA GLN A 609 5.42 23.36 26.86
C GLN A 609 4.25 22.38 26.63
N ALA A 610 3.02 22.80 26.93
CA ALA A 610 1.84 21.96 26.77
C ALA A 610 1.58 21.59 25.30
N THR A 611 1.67 22.57 24.39
CA THR A 611 1.54 22.36 22.94
C THR A 611 2.69 21.52 22.40
N HIS A 612 3.92 21.75 22.89
CA HIS A 612 5.08 20.95 22.51
C HIS A 612 4.93 19.47 22.87
N ASP A 613 4.46 19.18 24.09
CA ASP A 613 4.22 17.80 24.55
C ASP A 613 3.02 17.17 23.82
N ALA A 614 1.95 17.92 23.55
CA ALA A 614 0.81 17.44 22.78
C ALA A 614 1.19 17.09 21.34
N MET A 615 2.01 17.92 20.69
CA MET A 615 2.52 17.65 19.34
C MET A 615 3.41 16.42 19.29
N LEU A 616 4.24 16.17 20.30
CA LEU A 616 5.04 14.95 20.38
C LEU A 616 4.14 13.71 20.36
N VAL A 617 3.05 13.73 21.12
CA VAL A 617 2.07 12.64 21.15
C VAL A 617 1.38 12.48 19.79
N GLU A 618 0.98 13.58 19.16
CA GLU A 618 0.37 13.56 17.83
C GLU A 618 1.35 13.03 16.76
N MET A 619 2.63 13.43 16.81
CA MET A 619 3.69 12.91 15.95
C MET A 619 3.81 11.40 16.09
N LEU A 620 3.91 10.92 17.33
CA LEU A 620 3.98 9.49 17.61
C LEU A 620 2.72 8.76 17.13
N TYR A 621 1.54 9.32 17.38
CA TYR A 621 0.27 8.75 16.99
C TYR A 621 0.14 8.65 15.46
N ARG A 622 0.40 9.73 14.73
CA ARG A 622 0.36 9.80 13.26
C ARG A 622 1.42 8.91 12.62
N ALA A 623 2.57 8.75 13.28
CA ALA A 623 3.62 7.85 12.84
C ALA A 623 3.21 6.38 12.89
N VAL A 624 2.47 6.01 13.93
CA VAL A 624 2.22 4.61 14.25
C VAL A 624 0.84 4.15 13.78
N ILE A 625 -0.20 4.93 14.06
CA ILE A 625 -1.58 4.61 13.73
C ILE A 625 -1.93 5.15 12.35
N GLY A 626 -1.64 6.44 12.13
CA GLY A 626 -2.06 7.16 10.93
C GLY A 626 -2.94 8.37 11.28
N SER A 627 -3.71 8.86 10.31
CA SER A 627 -4.43 10.14 10.42
C SER A 627 -5.75 10.12 11.18
N GLU A 628 -6.29 8.94 11.45
CA GLU A 628 -7.63 8.82 12.04
C GLU A 628 -7.64 9.13 13.53
N PRO A 629 -8.73 9.68 14.08
CA PRO A 629 -8.81 9.92 15.50
C PRO A 629 -8.84 8.59 16.31
N PRO A 630 -8.41 8.61 17.58
CA PRO A 630 -8.49 7.44 18.47
C PRO A 630 -9.90 6.87 18.65
N SER A 631 -10.93 7.70 18.43
CA SER A 631 -12.35 7.31 18.49
C SER A 631 -12.83 6.54 17.24
N HIS A 632 -12.01 6.47 16.19
CA HIS A 632 -12.36 5.72 14.98
C HIS A 632 -12.50 4.22 15.32
N CYS A 633 -13.58 3.58 14.88
CA CYS A 633 -13.90 2.21 15.31
C CYS A 633 -12.84 1.17 14.93
N ASP A 634 -12.14 1.36 13.80
CA ASP A 634 -11.00 0.51 13.43
C ASP A 634 -9.82 0.66 14.41
N VAL A 635 -9.56 1.88 14.89
CA VAL A 635 -8.52 2.14 15.89
C VAL A 635 -8.93 1.51 17.21
N ILE A 636 -10.21 1.61 17.59
CA ILE A 636 -10.76 0.95 18.78
C ILE A 636 -10.65 -0.58 18.67
N ALA A 637 -11.02 -1.16 17.52
CA ALA A 637 -10.95 -2.61 17.30
C ALA A 637 -9.51 -3.11 17.36
N LEU A 638 -8.58 -2.39 16.71
CA LEU A 638 -7.14 -2.66 16.81
C LEU A 638 -6.65 -2.55 18.25
N ALA A 639 -6.98 -1.45 18.93
CA ALA A 639 -6.58 -1.17 20.30
C ALA A 639 -7.06 -2.26 21.26
N HIS A 640 -8.32 -2.66 21.14
CA HIS A 640 -8.93 -3.69 21.94
C HIS A 640 -8.23 -5.04 21.73
N ALA A 641 -7.99 -5.43 20.48
CA ALA A 641 -7.34 -6.69 20.17
C ALA A 641 -5.86 -6.72 20.58
N VAL A 642 -5.12 -5.61 20.41
CA VAL A 642 -3.71 -5.52 20.85
C VAL A 642 -3.57 -5.65 22.37
N ARG A 643 -4.60 -5.28 23.15
CA ARG A 643 -4.60 -5.45 24.61
C ARG A 643 -4.70 -6.92 25.04
N LEU A 644 -5.18 -7.82 24.17
CA LEU A 644 -5.42 -9.22 24.47
C LEU A 644 -6.13 -9.44 25.83
N PRO A 645 -7.33 -8.85 26.03
CA PRO A 645 -8.06 -9.00 27.28
C PRO A 645 -8.34 -10.48 27.60
N CYS A 646 -8.13 -10.86 28.86
CA CYS A 646 -8.40 -12.21 29.37
C CYS A 646 -9.48 -12.17 30.45
N ARG A 647 -10.16 -13.30 30.66
CA ARG A 647 -11.26 -13.44 31.63
C ARG A 647 -10.88 -13.11 33.07
N ASN A 648 -9.60 -13.26 33.43
CA ASN A 648 -9.08 -12.96 34.76
C ASN A 648 -8.68 -11.47 34.95
N GLY A 649 -8.98 -10.60 33.97
CA GLY A 649 -8.63 -9.18 33.99
C GLY A 649 -7.20 -8.88 33.51
N PHE A 650 -6.42 -9.89 33.13
CA PHE A 650 -5.14 -9.68 32.47
C PHE A 650 -5.33 -8.93 31.15
N THR A 651 -4.43 -7.98 30.89
CA THR A 651 -4.23 -7.40 29.55
C THR A 651 -2.74 -7.30 29.30
N PHE A 652 -2.33 -7.56 28.07
CA PHE A 652 -0.94 -7.46 27.64
C PHE A 652 -0.40 -6.03 27.80
N THR A 653 -1.26 -5.06 27.43
CA THR A 653 -1.41 -3.73 28.04
C THR A 653 -0.72 -3.49 29.37
N HIS A 654 -1.35 -4.04 30.40
CA HIS A 654 -1.01 -3.87 31.80
C HIS A 654 0.30 -4.57 32.15
N PHE A 655 0.56 -5.76 31.56
CA PHE A 655 1.82 -6.47 31.75
C PHE A 655 3.03 -5.63 31.31
N ILE A 656 2.97 -5.04 30.12
CA ILE A 656 4.07 -4.21 29.59
C ILE A 656 4.34 -3.00 30.50
N ARG A 657 3.29 -2.38 31.04
CA ARG A 657 3.42 -1.26 31.98
C ARG A 657 3.99 -1.66 33.33
N GLY A 658 3.80 -2.91 33.75
CA GLY A 658 4.33 -3.45 35.00
C GLY A 658 5.83 -3.74 34.95
N LEU A 659 6.45 -3.73 33.76
CA LEU A 659 7.89 -3.91 33.63
C LEU A 659 8.64 -2.65 34.09
N VAL A 660 9.75 -2.82 34.80
CA VAL A 660 10.65 -1.72 35.13
C VAL A 660 11.26 -1.17 33.83
N GLY A 661 10.99 0.10 33.52
CA GLY A 661 11.31 0.71 32.22
C GLY A 661 10.21 0.55 31.16
N GLY A 662 9.07 -0.03 31.53
CA GLY A 662 7.84 -0.13 30.74
C GLY A 662 8.02 -0.75 29.37
N SER A 663 7.47 -0.10 28.36
CA SER A 663 7.52 -0.53 26.97
C SER A 663 8.93 -0.50 26.36
N ASP A 664 9.81 0.38 26.81
CA ASP A 664 11.18 0.45 26.26
C ASP A 664 11.96 -0.78 26.70
N ARG A 665 11.79 -1.19 27.96
CA ARG A 665 12.31 -2.46 28.44
C ARG A 665 11.70 -3.64 27.68
N PHE A 666 10.39 -3.64 27.48
CA PHE A 666 9.70 -4.69 26.73
C PHE A 666 10.23 -4.86 25.31
N LEU A 667 10.37 -3.76 24.56
CA LEU A 667 10.90 -3.79 23.21
C LEU A 667 12.37 -4.23 23.18
N ALA A 668 13.19 -3.77 24.13
CA ALA A 668 14.56 -4.23 24.26
C ALA A 668 14.64 -5.74 24.53
N LEU A 669 13.74 -6.28 25.35
CA LEU A 669 13.63 -7.70 25.64
C LEU A 669 13.21 -8.51 24.40
N ILE A 670 12.21 -8.05 23.63
CA ILE A 670 11.83 -8.69 22.35
C ILE A 670 13.01 -8.67 21.37
N MET A 671 13.63 -7.52 21.17
CA MET A 671 14.73 -7.37 20.23
C MET A 671 15.91 -8.26 20.59
N ALA A 672 16.23 -8.38 21.89
CA ALA A 672 17.24 -9.32 22.38
C ALA A 672 16.85 -10.78 22.14
N SER A 673 15.56 -11.14 22.23
CA SER A 673 15.09 -12.51 21.98
C SER A 673 15.20 -12.92 20.50
N VAL A 674 15.05 -11.97 19.59
CA VAL A 674 15.11 -12.20 18.14
C VAL A 674 16.54 -12.12 17.62
N VAL A 675 17.26 -11.09 18.06
CA VAL A 675 18.59 -10.71 17.58
C VAL A 675 19.60 -10.94 18.70
N GLY A 676 19.66 -12.19 19.16
CA GLY A 676 20.73 -12.63 20.06
C GLY A 676 22.03 -12.85 19.28
N PRO A 677 23.21 -12.62 19.87
CA PRO A 677 24.52 -12.87 19.26
C PRO A 677 24.63 -14.26 18.64
N LEU A 678 24.28 -15.30 19.42
CA LEU A 678 24.30 -16.69 18.96
C LEU A 678 23.36 -16.95 17.78
N THR A 679 22.14 -16.40 17.86
CA THR A 679 21.16 -16.49 16.77
C THR A 679 21.67 -15.82 15.51
N LEU A 680 22.28 -14.64 15.64
CA LEU A 680 22.82 -13.89 14.52
C LEU A 680 24.00 -14.63 13.87
N ILE A 681 24.98 -15.09 14.65
CA ILE A 681 26.13 -15.87 14.17
C ILE A 681 25.65 -17.10 13.39
N SER A 682 24.68 -17.85 13.95
CA SER A 682 24.16 -19.06 13.30
C SER A 682 23.49 -18.81 11.94
N ARG A 683 23.09 -17.57 11.67
CA ARG A 683 22.44 -17.15 10.42
C ARG A 683 23.40 -16.47 9.44
N LEU A 684 24.58 -16.06 9.89
CA LEU A 684 25.56 -15.41 9.02
C LEU A 684 26.37 -16.47 8.28
N SER A 685 26.39 -16.36 6.94
CA SER A 685 27.26 -17.15 6.08
C SER A 685 28.41 -16.27 5.60
N PHE A 686 29.58 -16.44 6.19
CA PHE A 686 30.78 -15.72 5.77
C PHE A 686 31.36 -16.35 4.50
N ARG A 687 31.28 -15.63 3.39
CA ARG A 687 31.97 -16.01 2.14
C ARG A 687 33.23 -15.17 2.00
N THR A 688 34.33 -15.70 2.51
CA THR A 688 35.63 -15.07 2.33
C THR A 688 36.18 -15.42 0.95
N PRO A 689 36.59 -14.45 0.12
CA PRO A 689 37.31 -14.73 -1.12
C PRO A 689 38.54 -15.58 -0.84
N ALA A 690 38.76 -16.63 -1.64
CA ALA A 690 39.91 -17.54 -1.49
C ALA A 690 41.27 -16.85 -1.26
N PRO A 691 41.65 -15.76 -1.96
CA PRO A 691 42.94 -15.11 -1.72
C PRO A 691 43.06 -14.39 -0.37
N LEU A 692 41.96 -14.18 0.34
CA LEU A 692 41.93 -13.54 1.66
C LEU A 692 41.86 -14.55 2.82
N MET A 693 41.59 -15.83 2.54
CA MET A 693 41.46 -16.84 3.59
C MET A 693 42.77 -17.05 4.37
N ASP A 694 43.91 -17.20 3.68
CA ASP A 694 45.18 -17.48 4.35
C ASP A 694 45.67 -16.27 5.19
N PRO A 695 45.63 -15.02 4.70
CA PRO A 695 45.97 -13.85 5.52
C PRO A 695 45.04 -13.66 6.73
N ILE A 696 43.73 -13.89 6.56
CA ILE A 696 42.76 -13.76 7.65
C ILE A 696 43.02 -14.84 8.70
N THR A 697 43.19 -16.10 8.28
CA THR A 697 43.45 -17.22 9.20
C THR A 697 44.77 -17.01 9.95
N ALA A 698 45.82 -16.52 9.27
CA ALA A 698 47.10 -16.20 9.89
C ALA A 698 47.02 -15.03 10.89
N ALA A 699 46.24 -14.00 10.57
CA ALA A 699 46.03 -12.84 11.45
C ALA A 699 45.14 -13.14 12.67
N MET A 700 44.32 -14.20 12.59
CA MET A 700 43.35 -14.58 13.60
C MET A 700 43.85 -15.66 14.57
N GLU A 701 45.15 -16.00 14.52
CA GLU A 701 45.80 -16.96 15.44
C GLU A 701 45.07 -18.31 15.58
N GLY A 702 44.33 -18.72 14.54
CA GLY A 702 43.57 -19.98 14.53
C GLY A 702 42.08 -19.86 14.92
N GLU A 703 41.60 -18.69 15.32
CA GLU A 703 40.16 -18.43 15.46
C GLU A 703 39.50 -18.25 14.08
N SER A 704 38.23 -18.62 13.97
CA SER A 704 37.46 -18.38 12.73
C SER A 704 36.80 -17.01 12.76
N LEU A 705 36.53 -16.42 11.58
CA LEU A 705 35.85 -15.12 11.49
C LEU A 705 34.49 -15.13 12.21
N ALA A 706 33.83 -16.28 12.23
CA ALA A 706 32.59 -16.47 12.96
C ALA A 706 32.80 -16.39 14.48
N ASP A 707 33.92 -16.89 15.00
CA ASP A 707 34.25 -16.83 16.43
C ASP A 707 34.51 -15.38 16.87
N ILE A 708 35.36 -14.64 16.14
CA ILE A 708 35.63 -13.22 16.43
C ILE A 708 34.36 -12.38 16.34
N LEU A 709 33.55 -12.56 15.29
CA LEU A 709 32.28 -11.83 15.18
C LEU A 709 31.30 -12.25 16.27
N GLY A 710 31.37 -13.51 16.71
CA GLY A 710 30.57 -13.98 17.81
C GLY A 710 30.92 -13.30 19.13
N ASP A 711 32.20 -13.25 19.44
CA ASP A 711 32.74 -12.52 20.59
C ASP A 711 32.38 -11.04 20.52
N TYR A 712 32.56 -10.42 19.34
CA TYR A 712 32.15 -9.04 19.11
C TYR A 712 30.66 -8.84 19.41
N PHE A 713 29.76 -9.66 18.87
CA PHE A 713 28.32 -9.54 19.12
C PHE A 713 27.94 -9.80 20.57
N MET A 714 28.67 -10.69 21.26
CA MET A 714 28.54 -10.98 22.70
C MET A 714 29.03 -9.83 23.59
N GLY A 715 29.69 -8.82 23.02
CA GLY A 715 30.23 -7.69 23.77
C GLY A 715 31.71 -7.85 24.16
N SER A 716 32.35 -8.96 23.78
CA SER A 716 33.76 -9.24 24.07
C SER A 716 34.67 -8.59 23.03
N GLY A 717 35.39 -7.54 23.43
CA GLY A 717 36.37 -6.83 22.59
C GLY A 717 35.76 -6.01 21.45
N ILE A 718 36.51 -5.08 20.88
CA ILE A 718 36.12 -4.35 19.66
C ILE A 718 37.15 -4.69 18.60
N PRO A 719 36.77 -5.22 17.42
CA PRO A 719 37.71 -5.41 16.33
C PRO A 719 38.38 -4.07 16.00
N CYS A 720 39.71 -4.01 16.12
CA CYS A 720 40.51 -2.81 15.88
C CYS A 720 40.05 -1.58 16.69
N PRO A 721 40.21 -1.57 18.03
CA PRO A 721 39.65 -0.53 18.90
C PRO A 721 40.10 0.89 18.53
N GLY A 722 41.34 1.06 18.07
CA GLY A 722 41.86 2.36 17.62
C GLY A 722 41.09 2.96 16.43
N LEU A 723 40.68 2.13 15.46
CA LEU A 723 39.87 2.59 14.33
C LEU A 723 38.43 2.91 14.75
N PHE A 724 37.89 2.16 15.71
CA PHE A 724 36.57 2.46 16.28
C PHE A 724 36.57 3.81 17.01
N GLU A 725 37.57 4.07 17.85
CA GLU A 725 37.73 5.35 18.54
C GLU A 725 37.97 6.52 17.58
N GLU A 726 38.69 6.28 16.49
CA GLU A 726 38.86 7.26 15.41
C GLU A 726 37.53 7.54 14.69
N ALA A 727 36.78 6.50 14.33
CA ALA A 727 35.46 6.63 13.72
C ALA A 727 34.47 7.38 14.63
N GLN A 728 34.51 7.11 15.94
CA GLN A 728 33.72 7.82 16.95
C GLN A 728 34.12 9.31 17.04
N ARG A 729 35.41 9.62 17.11
CA ARG A 729 35.91 11.01 17.13
C ARG A 729 35.55 11.78 15.86
N ASN A 730 35.56 11.10 14.71
CA ASN A 730 35.22 11.69 13.42
C ASN A 730 33.70 11.80 13.18
N GLY A 731 32.86 11.38 14.14
CA GLY A 731 31.41 11.43 14.01
C GLY A 731 30.86 10.55 12.88
N LEU A 732 31.53 9.42 12.58
CA LEU A 732 31.07 8.50 11.53
C LEU A 732 29.84 7.69 11.94
N PHE A 733 29.55 7.61 13.24
CA PHE A 733 28.34 6.99 13.75
C PHE A 733 27.22 8.03 13.82
N PRO A 734 26.02 7.73 13.30
CA PRO A 734 24.85 8.59 13.47
C PRO A 734 24.55 8.83 14.96
N ASP A 735 24.20 10.06 15.34
CA ASP A 735 23.86 10.43 16.74
C ASP A 735 22.71 9.60 17.34
N ILE A 736 21.89 8.98 16.48
CA ILE A 736 20.84 8.04 16.87
C ILE A 736 21.40 6.75 17.53
N VAL A 737 22.68 6.43 17.33
CA VAL A 737 23.35 5.28 17.96
C VAL A 737 24.02 5.72 19.25
N ASP A 738 23.41 5.41 20.40
CA ASP A 738 24.04 5.62 21.70
C ASP A 738 25.17 4.60 21.93
N LEU A 739 26.39 4.97 21.55
CA LEU A 739 27.60 4.14 21.71
C LEU A 739 27.98 3.91 23.18
N SER A 740 27.42 4.65 24.15
CA SER A 740 27.60 4.33 25.57
C SER A 740 27.02 2.95 25.92
N LEU A 741 26.09 2.47 25.08
CA LEU A 741 25.47 1.17 25.19
C LEU A 741 26.24 0.07 24.45
N ALA A 742 27.38 0.37 23.82
CA ALA A 742 28.13 -0.56 22.99
C ALA A 742 28.54 -1.85 23.71
N ASN A 743 28.69 -1.80 25.04
CA ASN A 743 29.04 -2.96 25.86
C ASN A 743 27.82 -3.67 26.47
N ARG A 744 26.59 -3.19 26.21
CA ARG A 744 25.39 -3.90 26.65
C ARG A 744 25.24 -5.21 25.85
N PRO A 745 24.82 -6.31 26.50
CA PRO A 745 24.57 -7.56 25.80
C PRO A 745 23.54 -7.35 24.69
N ASN A 746 23.80 -7.94 23.52
CA ASN A 746 23.00 -7.85 22.29
C ASN A 746 23.03 -6.50 21.55
N PHE A 747 23.60 -5.42 22.10
CA PHE A 747 23.61 -4.11 21.42
C PHE A 747 24.27 -4.21 20.04
N ARG A 748 25.45 -4.83 19.98
CA ARG A 748 26.23 -4.94 18.74
C ARG A 748 25.55 -5.85 17.71
N ALA A 749 24.91 -6.94 18.17
CA ALA A 749 24.11 -7.80 17.31
C ALA A 749 22.90 -7.05 16.71
N GLN A 750 22.26 -6.20 17.52
CA GLN A 750 21.15 -5.34 17.08
C GLN A 750 21.62 -4.30 16.06
N MET A 751 22.71 -3.58 16.35
CA MET A 751 23.27 -2.58 15.44
C MET A 751 23.73 -3.19 14.12
N TRP A 752 24.33 -4.39 14.16
CA TRP A 752 24.69 -5.13 12.94
C TRP A 752 23.45 -5.45 12.10
N THR A 753 22.41 -6.01 12.72
CA THR A 753 21.17 -6.36 12.03
C THR A 753 20.46 -5.13 11.47
N TRP A 754 20.69 -3.96 12.06
CA TRP A 754 20.16 -2.70 11.56
C TRP A 754 20.97 -2.12 10.39
N ALA A 755 22.29 -2.36 10.37
CA ALA A 755 23.18 -1.86 9.33
C ALA A 755 23.11 -2.68 8.02
N VAL A 756 22.76 -3.97 8.11
CA VAL A 756 22.57 -4.90 6.97
C VAL A 756 21.14 -4.81 6.47
#